data_AF-A0A1C0YJ05-F1
#
_entry.id   AF-A0A1C0YJ05-F1
#
_cell.length_a   1.000
_cell.length_b   1.000
_cell.length_c   1.000
_cell.angle_alpha   90.00
_cell.angle_beta   90.00
_cell.angle_gamma   90.00
#
_symmetry.space_group_name_H-M   'P 1'
#
loop_
_entity.id
_entity.type
_entity.pdbx_description
1 polymer ?
#
loop_
_entity_poly.entity_id
_entity_poly.type
_entity_poly.pdbx_seq_one_letter_code
_entity_poly.pdbx_strand_id
1 'polypeptide(L)'
;MQVDVESLVKFIGYAYEGLSEYPFQAFVDDEDSKAKGNSYWETNRSNLAKALPVFIERCDLDKRSLCFYTNGSKKVRNIERIRFHFIDIDSDGRSKQEQLECIMNAPLKPTIIYEGRAGYKALYQLTDAHWDATTEQTLDESIYIFEKIQFQLIGYFKADRSRRKPNDCFRLPFTNNYKEWSSNGKVYQEKIIYENYNNVYTQQQLAEAFPPGEEPKKAGKVKLYNISDEMVRETIKVFTDNLDLNGLDYVDYGNKIAYQCPVHGDSKPSAYIFLDNLICHCSNGENGECEIGNGKTLSWLAKHQGWDDLLKLALELEAKPAEKYEKITLDQLQACELTPLLPQKTNSDSAIKNIVENITNVMKSRNIKVDRNSYSIYSSLVATMHNTKSSITVWPIEPGGGKSTTLIAYLKYMLEHHIDQAGTIVVVERNETAEILAKELGKYEVHFEATEHTAYDADYWKYHKAAYVMQSAYTYKECKKELTEYEYNICGRCSFKTTCKLPKKYEIQKRFPIVIMTHARLQMEGERLNSYAKWTAPDGKEYVRRRLIIDEKPPILEHIQVSTMDIEKLIYELKSMELEIGPENIRAAIQIINELKMKMLFNERGVKVPALDKSFKFGFESIWYKYYEGSDVSLLKNVAAAIAQEGVITEYNKKITYATTKKIAYDFSNYNVVILDGTAKYDLEYGYFNDLQIIDIPILKTYNHLTFYYDSTISSSKTRLFEDSELKNKLVQFVQEKSVDKPILVLCYKFLKESFESMFAKEIKANKIAINHFGNVKGSNNYAQYSCLVIIGIVSKGDPYYLCNSGAVFEEEADLKLTTIKNVRRFNNTEIEKYKLSDQVVSSIQDILRINIRNNSEAKQSAEVYVFSRDTVFVNLLLTYFSESQVENWNLLDSKPKWFDNVDQLFESLEPNQKITKASMREILGLEGAAGKKQLQRIMQSEEFEELLIHHNLVRVNARQFMKQKKWNHYIKLGSYYIGLGAAEEVLNN
;
A
#
# COMPACT_ATOMS: atom_id res chain seq x y z
N MET A 1 9.44 -52.14 -21.68
CA MET A 1 10.85 -52.25 -21.24
C MET A 1 10.89 -53.33 -20.17
N GLN A 2 11.90 -54.20 -20.16
CA GLN A 2 12.00 -55.26 -19.15
C GLN A 2 12.61 -54.66 -17.88
N VAL A 3 11.91 -54.76 -16.74
CA VAL A 3 12.41 -54.26 -15.45
C VAL A 3 13.48 -55.22 -14.93
N ASP A 4 14.61 -54.66 -14.49
CA ASP A 4 15.69 -55.40 -13.84
C ASP A 4 15.31 -55.69 -12.38
N VAL A 5 14.62 -56.81 -12.17
CA VAL A 5 14.12 -57.25 -10.87
C VAL A 5 15.27 -57.52 -9.89
N GLU A 6 16.43 -57.97 -10.36
CA GLU A 6 17.57 -58.27 -9.51
C GLU A 6 18.17 -56.99 -8.92
N SER A 7 18.43 -55.99 -9.77
CA SER A 7 18.88 -54.66 -9.33
C SER A 7 17.87 -53.97 -8.40
N LEU A 8 16.58 -54.17 -8.66
CA LEU A 8 15.51 -53.64 -7.82
C LEU A 8 15.49 -54.26 -6.43
N VAL A 9 15.56 -55.60 -6.35
CA VAL A 9 15.63 -56.34 -5.08
C VAL A 9 16.87 -55.93 -4.28
N LYS A 10 18.02 -55.75 -4.96
CA LYS A 10 19.25 -55.26 -4.33
C LYS A 10 19.08 -53.86 -3.74
N PHE A 11 18.50 -52.92 -4.50
CA PHE A 11 18.25 -51.56 -4.03
C PHE A 11 17.33 -51.52 -2.82
N ILE A 12 16.19 -52.24 -2.86
CA ILE A 12 15.22 -52.27 -1.77
C ILE A 12 15.81 -52.94 -0.53
N GLY A 13 16.54 -54.06 -0.73
CA GLY A 13 17.23 -54.75 0.35
C GLY A 13 18.23 -53.86 1.08
N TYR A 14 18.89 -52.96 0.35
CA TYR A 14 19.77 -51.94 0.91
C TYR A 14 18.98 -50.79 1.59
N ALA A 15 18.02 -50.17 0.89
CA ALA A 15 17.26 -49.02 1.40
C ALA A 15 16.52 -49.34 2.70
N TYR A 16 16.08 -50.59 2.87
CA TYR A 16 15.34 -51.07 4.02
C TYR A 16 16.06 -52.11 4.86
N GLU A 17 17.39 -52.14 4.83
CA GLU A 17 18.18 -53.11 5.60
C GLU A 17 17.79 -53.12 7.09
N GLY A 18 17.27 -54.24 7.60
CA GLY A 18 16.86 -54.39 9.00
C GLY A 18 15.39 -54.07 9.31
N LEU A 19 14.58 -53.68 8.32
CA LEU A 19 13.11 -53.61 8.47
C LEU A 19 12.48 -54.98 8.18
N SER A 20 11.39 -55.31 8.90
CA SER A 20 10.59 -56.51 8.68
C SER A 20 9.66 -56.38 7.47
N GLU A 21 9.21 -55.15 7.18
CA GLU A 21 8.24 -54.82 6.15
C GLU A 21 8.74 -53.70 5.23
N TYR A 22 8.32 -53.76 3.97
CA TYR A 22 8.68 -52.83 2.92
C TYR A 22 7.42 -52.17 2.37
N PRO A 23 7.13 -50.91 2.76
CA PRO A 23 5.92 -50.24 2.34
C PRO A 23 6.09 -49.63 0.94
N PHE A 24 5.21 -50.03 0.02
CA PHE A 24 5.12 -49.48 -1.32
C PHE A 24 3.79 -48.77 -1.54
N GLN A 25 3.82 -47.73 -2.35
CA GLN A 25 2.62 -47.00 -2.75
C GLN A 25 2.53 -46.94 -4.27
N ALA A 26 1.39 -47.37 -4.82
CA ALA A 26 1.08 -47.20 -6.23
C ALA A 26 0.26 -45.93 -6.43
N PHE A 27 0.86 -44.95 -7.09
CA PHE A 27 0.32 -43.61 -7.28
C PHE A 27 -0.22 -43.43 -8.70
N VAL A 28 -1.44 -42.88 -8.83
CA VAL A 28 -1.97 -42.44 -10.13
C VAL A 28 -1.39 -41.07 -10.42
N ASP A 29 -0.55 -41.01 -11.44
CA ASP A 29 0.36 -39.89 -11.68
C ASP A 29 -0.25 -38.79 -12.60
N ASP A 30 -1.47 -39.02 -13.07
CA ASP A 30 -2.21 -38.20 -14.03
C ASP A 30 -3.37 -37.45 -13.36
N GLU A 31 -3.48 -36.14 -13.63
CA GLU A 31 -4.44 -35.26 -12.95
C GLU A 31 -5.89 -35.50 -13.38
N ASP A 32 -6.12 -35.98 -14.60
CA ASP A 32 -7.44 -36.23 -15.17
C ASP A 32 -8.09 -37.53 -14.66
N SER A 33 -7.33 -38.37 -13.93
CA SER A 33 -7.77 -39.71 -13.51
C SER A 33 -7.77 -39.93 -11.98
N LYS A 34 -7.76 -38.83 -11.19
CA LYS A 34 -7.76 -38.81 -9.71
C LYS A 34 -8.94 -39.54 -9.02
N ALA A 35 -9.98 -39.96 -9.75
CA ALA A 35 -11.12 -40.71 -9.20
C ALA A 35 -10.77 -42.15 -8.71
N LYS A 36 -9.61 -42.73 -9.09
CA LYS A 36 -9.30 -44.15 -8.85
C LYS A 36 -8.57 -44.48 -7.54
N GLY A 37 -8.27 -43.50 -6.67
CA GLY A 37 -7.64 -43.69 -5.36
C GLY A 37 -6.21 -44.28 -5.40
N ASN A 38 -5.39 -44.02 -4.38
CA ASN A 38 -4.05 -44.60 -4.26
C ASN A 38 -4.13 -46.02 -3.67
N SER A 39 -3.35 -46.95 -4.23
CA SER A 39 -3.26 -48.32 -3.70
C SER A 39 -2.00 -48.48 -2.86
N TYR A 40 -2.11 -49.20 -1.76
CA TYR A 40 -1.02 -49.40 -0.81
C TYR A 40 -0.72 -50.88 -0.68
N TRP A 41 0.55 -51.24 -0.77
CA TRP A 41 1.02 -52.63 -0.72
C TRP A 41 2.21 -52.74 0.22
N GLU A 42 2.22 -53.79 1.03
CA GLU A 42 3.34 -54.14 1.91
C GLU A 42 3.81 -55.56 1.56
N THR A 43 5.12 -55.77 1.60
CA THR A 43 5.72 -57.10 1.49
C THR A 43 6.89 -57.22 2.44
N ASN A 44 7.21 -58.44 2.86
CA ASN A 44 8.38 -58.72 3.68
C ASN A 44 9.57 -59.17 2.83
N ARG A 45 10.75 -59.26 3.46
CA ARG A 45 12.01 -59.67 2.80
C ARG A 45 11.98 -61.03 2.14
N SER A 46 11.38 -62.03 2.79
CA SER A 46 11.28 -63.38 2.24
C SER A 46 10.41 -63.46 0.98
N ASN A 47 9.47 -62.53 0.79
CA ASN A 47 8.54 -62.51 -0.34
C ASN A 47 8.86 -61.44 -1.39
N LEU A 48 9.80 -60.53 -1.11
CA LEU A 48 10.07 -59.36 -1.95
C LEU A 48 10.35 -59.72 -3.43
N ALA A 49 11.23 -60.71 -3.67
CA ALA A 49 11.57 -61.15 -5.04
C ALA A 49 10.38 -61.78 -5.80
N LYS A 50 9.38 -62.31 -5.09
CA LYS A 50 8.16 -62.87 -5.67
C LYS A 50 7.05 -61.84 -5.83
N ALA A 51 6.93 -60.90 -4.89
CA ALA A 51 5.87 -59.90 -4.86
C ALA A 51 6.13 -58.72 -5.81
N LEU A 52 7.38 -58.29 -5.97
CA LEU A 52 7.72 -57.13 -6.80
C LEU A 52 7.31 -57.28 -8.27
N PRO A 53 7.58 -58.40 -8.97
CA PRO A 53 7.12 -58.57 -10.35
C PRO A 53 5.61 -58.39 -10.49
N VAL A 54 4.83 -58.92 -9.53
CA VAL A 54 3.37 -58.81 -9.50
C VAL A 54 2.93 -57.35 -9.29
N PHE A 55 3.58 -56.63 -8.39
CA PHE A 55 3.29 -55.21 -8.13
C PHE A 55 3.62 -54.34 -9.35
N ILE A 56 4.75 -54.59 -10.01
CA ILE A 56 5.16 -53.88 -11.22
C ILE A 56 4.17 -54.16 -12.36
N GLU A 57 3.84 -55.43 -12.61
CA GLU A 57 2.87 -55.80 -13.65
C GLU A 57 1.52 -55.12 -13.40
N ARG A 58 1.06 -55.09 -12.15
CA ARG A 58 -0.18 -54.40 -11.78
C ARG A 58 -0.09 -52.89 -12.01
N CYS A 59 1.01 -52.26 -11.61
CA CYS A 59 1.27 -50.84 -11.88
C CYS A 59 1.30 -50.54 -13.39
N ASP A 60 1.94 -51.39 -14.19
CA ASP A 60 2.05 -51.25 -15.63
C ASP A 60 0.69 -51.41 -16.34
N LEU A 61 -0.16 -52.33 -15.85
CA LEU A 61 -1.54 -52.49 -16.31
C LEU A 61 -2.40 -51.27 -15.98
N ASP A 62 -2.30 -50.78 -14.75
CA ASP A 62 -3.12 -49.67 -14.25
C ASP A 62 -2.52 -48.28 -14.57
N LYS A 63 -1.35 -48.23 -15.25
CA LYS A 63 -0.57 -47.02 -15.55
C LYS A 63 -0.27 -46.17 -14.31
N ARG A 64 0.17 -46.83 -13.24
CA ARG A 64 0.53 -46.23 -11.94
C ARG A 64 2.03 -46.26 -11.73
N SER A 65 2.57 -45.23 -11.11
CA SER A 65 3.97 -45.20 -10.70
C SER A 65 4.13 -45.90 -9.35
N LEU A 66 5.12 -46.77 -9.23
CA LEU A 66 5.45 -47.44 -7.97
C LEU A 66 6.40 -46.55 -7.16
N CYS A 67 6.05 -46.27 -5.90
CA CYS A 67 6.79 -45.40 -5.00
C CYS A 67 7.17 -46.12 -3.71
N PHE A 68 8.19 -45.62 -3.03
CA PHE A 68 8.68 -46.11 -1.75
C PHE A 68 8.92 -44.95 -0.77
N TYR A 69 8.84 -45.24 0.53
CA TYR A 69 9.15 -44.29 1.59
C TYR A 69 10.61 -44.44 1.98
N THR A 70 11.45 -43.42 1.76
CA THR A 70 12.90 -43.51 1.97
C THR A 70 13.28 -43.89 3.41
N ASN A 71 12.51 -43.44 4.40
CA ASN A 71 12.70 -43.77 5.82
C ASN A 71 11.75 -44.86 6.34
N GLY A 72 11.13 -45.65 5.45
CA GLY A 72 10.47 -46.91 5.83
C GLY A 72 9.07 -46.82 6.39
N SER A 73 8.41 -45.65 6.40
CA SER A 73 7.00 -45.57 6.80
C SER A 73 6.24 -44.41 6.18
N LYS A 74 4.94 -44.62 5.98
CA LYS A 74 3.97 -43.58 5.58
C LYS A 74 3.64 -42.61 6.71
N LYS A 75 3.59 -43.10 7.95
CA LYS A 75 3.29 -42.27 9.12
C LYS A 75 4.58 -41.91 9.81
N VAL A 76 4.81 -40.62 10.03
CA VAL A 76 6.05 -40.11 10.66
C VAL A 76 6.33 -40.82 11.99
N ARG A 77 5.32 -40.94 12.86
CA ARG A 77 5.43 -41.63 14.16
C ARG A 77 5.82 -43.11 14.10
N ASN A 78 5.66 -43.75 12.93
CA ASN A 78 5.98 -45.17 12.73
C ASN A 78 7.37 -45.35 12.08
N ILE A 79 8.11 -44.28 11.84
CA ILE A 79 9.50 -44.36 11.38
C ILE A 79 10.35 -44.84 12.57
N GLU A 80 11.04 -45.96 12.40
CA GLU A 80 11.93 -46.50 13.44
C GLU A 80 13.24 -45.70 13.54
N ARG A 81 13.78 -45.27 12.39
CA ARG A 81 14.98 -44.43 12.29
C ARG A 81 15.01 -43.67 10.97
N ILE A 82 15.63 -42.49 10.96
CA ILE A 82 15.97 -41.78 9.72
C ILE A 82 17.20 -42.43 9.12
N ARG A 83 17.08 -42.86 7.86
CA ARG A 83 18.14 -43.50 7.08
C ARG A 83 18.70 -42.57 6.02
N PHE A 84 17.84 -41.72 5.47
CA PHE A 84 18.20 -40.85 4.37
C PHE A 84 17.68 -39.42 4.58
N HIS A 85 18.55 -38.46 4.31
CA HIS A 85 18.14 -37.18 3.74
C HIS A 85 18.08 -37.31 2.22
N PHE A 86 17.30 -36.44 1.57
CA PHE A 86 17.06 -36.59 0.14
C PHE A 86 16.76 -35.26 -0.54
N ILE A 87 16.80 -35.22 -1.86
CA ILE A 87 16.36 -34.09 -2.67
C ILE A 87 15.67 -34.60 -3.94
N ASP A 88 14.70 -33.84 -4.44
CA ASP A 88 14.07 -34.04 -5.76
C ASP A 88 14.27 -32.76 -6.57
N ILE A 89 15.11 -32.79 -7.60
CA ILE A 89 15.35 -31.64 -8.46
C ILE A 89 14.46 -31.81 -9.69
N ASP A 90 13.42 -30.99 -9.77
CA ASP A 90 12.59 -30.85 -10.97
C ASP A 90 13.24 -29.86 -11.98
N SER A 91 12.54 -29.53 -13.06
CA SER A 91 13.03 -28.53 -14.02
C SER A 91 13.05 -27.14 -13.36
N ASP A 92 14.24 -26.72 -12.93
CA ASP A 92 14.50 -25.44 -12.27
C ASP A 92 15.14 -24.41 -13.24
N GLY A 93 15.02 -24.66 -14.53
CA GLY A 93 15.65 -23.90 -15.61
C GLY A 93 17.06 -24.38 -15.99
N ARG A 94 17.70 -25.26 -15.20
CA ARG A 94 18.96 -25.92 -15.58
C ARG A 94 18.68 -27.17 -16.43
N SER A 95 19.63 -27.50 -17.30
CA SER A 95 19.68 -28.78 -18.00
C SER A 95 20.01 -29.92 -17.04
N LYS A 96 19.63 -31.16 -17.39
CA LYS A 96 19.97 -32.35 -16.60
C LYS A 96 21.48 -32.47 -16.37
N GLN A 97 22.30 -32.17 -17.38
CA GLN A 97 23.75 -32.22 -17.24
C GLN A 97 24.26 -31.23 -16.17
N GLU A 98 23.77 -29.99 -16.18
CA GLU A 98 24.13 -28.98 -15.17
C GLU A 98 23.63 -29.36 -13.77
N GLN A 99 22.46 -29.98 -13.66
CA GLN A 99 21.94 -30.49 -12.39
C GLN A 99 22.86 -31.60 -11.85
N LEU A 100 23.25 -32.56 -12.70
CA LEU A 100 24.14 -33.65 -12.31
C LEU A 100 25.52 -33.13 -11.91
N GLU A 101 26.09 -32.18 -12.66
CA GLU A 101 27.34 -31.53 -12.30
C GLU A 101 27.26 -30.82 -10.96
N CYS A 102 26.14 -30.13 -10.68
CA CYS A 102 25.90 -29.51 -9.38
C CYS A 102 25.87 -30.53 -8.24
N ILE A 103 25.25 -31.70 -8.45
CA ILE A 103 25.19 -32.78 -7.46
C ILE A 103 26.58 -33.39 -7.24
N MET A 104 27.31 -33.66 -8.32
CA MET A 104 28.62 -34.32 -8.27
C MET A 104 29.73 -33.43 -7.71
N ASN A 105 29.56 -32.11 -7.77
CA ASN A 105 30.47 -31.10 -7.22
C ASN A 105 30.04 -30.60 -5.83
N ALA A 106 29.01 -31.19 -5.22
CA ALA A 106 28.59 -30.82 -3.87
C ALA A 106 29.68 -31.13 -2.83
N PRO A 107 29.74 -30.37 -1.71
CA PRO A 107 30.70 -30.58 -0.62
C PRO A 107 30.72 -32.02 -0.10
N LEU A 108 29.52 -32.64 -0.01
CA LEU A 108 29.35 -34.06 0.24
C LEU A 108 28.56 -34.68 -0.92
N LYS A 109 29.08 -35.78 -1.45
CA LYS A 109 28.45 -36.50 -2.56
C LYS A 109 27.32 -37.38 -2.04
N PRO A 110 26.17 -37.48 -2.75
CA PRO A 110 25.11 -38.39 -2.34
C PRO A 110 25.58 -39.84 -2.34
N THR A 111 24.87 -40.69 -1.61
CA THR A 111 25.05 -42.15 -1.65
C THR A 111 24.50 -42.75 -2.94
N ILE A 112 23.33 -42.26 -3.37
CA ILE A 112 22.64 -42.71 -4.58
C ILE A 112 22.11 -41.50 -5.33
N ILE A 113 22.28 -41.50 -6.66
CA ILE A 113 21.64 -40.56 -7.57
C ILE A 113 20.89 -41.36 -8.61
N TYR A 114 19.62 -41.01 -8.82
CA TYR A 114 18.84 -41.57 -9.91
C TYR A 114 18.11 -40.50 -10.70
N GLU A 115 18.13 -40.71 -12.02
CA GLU A 115 17.51 -39.86 -13.02
C GLU A 115 16.01 -40.19 -13.10
N GLY A 116 15.18 -39.16 -12.97
CA GLY A 116 13.76 -39.22 -13.25
C GLY A 116 13.39 -38.45 -14.52
N ARG A 117 12.08 -38.25 -14.73
CA ARG A 117 11.56 -37.52 -15.90
C ARG A 117 12.20 -36.13 -16.09
N ALA A 118 12.08 -35.26 -15.09
CA ALA A 118 12.40 -33.83 -15.21
C ALA A 118 13.77 -33.43 -14.64
N GLY A 119 14.43 -34.33 -13.91
CA GLY A 119 15.70 -34.06 -13.26
C GLY A 119 16.16 -35.24 -12.42
N TYR A 120 16.84 -34.98 -11.30
CA TYR A 120 17.51 -35.99 -10.48
C TYR A 120 16.99 -36.04 -9.06
N LYS A 121 17.03 -37.24 -8.49
CA LYS A 121 16.86 -37.48 -7.06
C LYS A 121 18.18 -37.91 -6.49
N ALA A 122 18.52 -37.38 -5.31
CA ALA A 122 19.73 -37.77 -4.61
C ALA A 122 19.40 -38.16 -3.17
N LEU A 123 19.99 -39.26 -2.70
CA LEU A 123 19.80 -39.81 -1.36
C LEU A 123 21.14 -39.78 -0.61
N TYR A 124 21.11 -39.25 0.61
CA TYR A 124 22.26 -39.16 1.52
C TYR A 124 22.03 -40.10 2.70
N GLN A 125 22.75 -41.23 2.75
CA GLN A 125 22.65 -42.20 3.82
C GLN A 125 23.27 -41.67 5.11
N LEU A 126 22.60 -41.97 6.22
CA LEU A 126 23.03 -41.59 7.55
C LEU A 126 23.65 -42.75 8.34
N THR A 127 24.73 -42.49 9.06
CA THR A 127 25.28 -43.38 10.10
C THR A 127 24.65 -43.13 11.47
N ASP A 128 24.28 -41.88 11.74
CA ASP A 128 23.55 -41.44 12.92
C ASP A 128 22.41 -40.49 12.54
N ALA A 129 21.29 -40.58 13.25
CA ALA A 129 20.21 -39.63 13.13
C ALA A 129 19.53 -39.46 14.47
N HIS A 130 19.28 -38.22 14.86
CA HIS A 130 18.45 -37.94 16.01
C HIS A 130 16.98 -38.23 15.66
N TRP A 131 16.45 -39.32 16.22
CA TRP A 131 15.07 -39.72 16.01
C TRP A 131 14.50 -40.38 17.26
N ASP A 132 13.59 -39.69 17.92
CA ASP A 132 12.86 -40.17 19.09
C ASP A 132 11.36 -39.99 18.88
N ALA A 133 10.64 -41.11 18.72
CA ALA A 133 9.20 -41.13 18.54
C ALA A 133 8.44 -41.58 19.81
N THR A 134 9.09 -41.57 20.98
CA THR A 134 8.49 -42.02 22.24
C THR A 134 7.40 -41.10 22.76
N THR A 135 7.55 -39.78 22.52
CA THR A 135 6.58 -38.75 22.90
C THR A 135 6.34 -37.79 21.74
N GLU A 136 5.23 -37.05 21.75
CA GLU A 136 4.95 -36.03 20.72
C GLU A 136 6.00 -34.91 20.74
N GLN A 137 6.45 -34.50 21.93
CA GLN A 137 7.47 -33.45 22.08
C GLN A 137 8.83 -33.85 21.48
N THR A 138 9.32 -35.05 21.78
CA THR A 138 10.60 -35.55 21.26
C THR A 138 10.52 -35.88 19.77
N LEU A 139 9.33 -36.27 19.29
CA LEU A 139 9.06 -36.45 17.86
C LEU A 139 9.11 -35.11 17.11
N ASP A 140 8.49 -34.07 17.65
CA ASP A 140 8.51 -32.73 17.05
C ASP A 140 9.93 -32.16 16.98
N GLU A 141 10.74 -32.37 18.02
CA GLU A 141 12.17 -32.00 18.02
C GLU A 141 12.94 -32.77 16.94
N SER A 142 12.70 -34.08 16.82
CA SER A 142 13.32 -34.92 15.79
C SER A 142 12.94 -34.48 14.37
N ILE A 143 11.66 -34.15 14.15
CA ILE A 143 11.17 -33.61 12.87
C ILE A 143 11.84 -32.28 12.58
N TYR A 144 11.96 -31.39 13.57
CA TYR A 144 12.59 -30.09 13.40
C TYR A 144 14.07 -30.21 13.00
N ILE A 145 14.82 -31.10 13.65
CA ILE A 145 16.23 -31.36 13.30
C ILE A 145 16.34 -31.89 11.88
N PHE A 146 15.47 -32.85 11.50
CA PHE A 146 15.42 -33.37 10.14
C PHE A 146 15.11 -32.25 9.13
N GLU A 147 14.04 -31.49 9.33
CA GLU A 147 13.61 -30.43 8.41
C GLU A 147 14.69 -29.36 8.24
N LYS A 148 15.41 -28.99 9.31
CA LYS A 148 16.50 -28.01 9.25
C LYS A 148 17.58 -28.41 8.24
N ILE A 149 18.08 -29.65 8.32
CA ILE A 149 19.11 -30.17 7.41
C ILE A 149 18.52 -30.34 6.00
N GLN A 150 17.29 -30.82 5.92
CA GLN A 150 16.56 -31.00 4.67
C GLN A 150 16.41 -29.67 3.91
N PHE A 151 16.16 -28.55 4.60
CA PHE A 151 16.09 -27.21 3.99
C PHE A 151 17.44 -26.71 3.50
N GLN A 152 18.55 -27.02 4.18
CA GLN A 152 19.89 -26.70 3.68
C GLN A 152 20.14 -27.39 2.33
N LEU A 153 19.82 -28.68 2.23
CA LEU A 153 19.97 -29.45 1.00
C LEU A 153 19.04 -28.91 -0.10
N ILE A 154 17.76 -28.69 0.20
CA ILE A 154 16.80 -28.13 -0.77
C ILE A 154 17.26 -26.77 -1.28
N GLY A 155 17.70 -25.88 -0.38
CA GLY A 155 18.16 -24.54 -0.72
C GLY A 155 19.42 -24.57 -1.59
N TYR A 156 20.40 -25.39 -1.22
CA TYR A 156 21.65 -25.53 -1.97
C TYR A 156 21.41 -26.05 -3.40
N PHE A 157 20.58 -27.09 -3.53
CA PHE A 157 20.32 -27.73 -4.82
C PHE A 157 19.18 -27.10 -5.62
N LYS A 158 18.47 -26.09 -5.09
CA LYS A 158 17.21 -25.57 -5.65
C LYS A 158 16.19 -26.68 -5.92
N ALA A 159 16.11 -27.64 -5.00
CA ALA A 159 15.22 -28.79 -5.12
C ALA A 159 13.76 -28.42 -4.81
N ASP A 160 12.84 -29.35 -5.02
CA ASP A 160 11.42 -29.20 -4.71
C ASP A 160 11.21 -28.98 -3.19
N ARG A 161 10.71 -27.78 -2.85
CA ARG A 161 10.42 -27.36 -1.48
C ARG A 161 9.31 -28.18 -0.81
N SER A 162 8.53 -28.95 -1.57
CA SER A 162 7.51 -29.85 -1.03
C SER A 162 8.12 -31.07 -0.34
N ARG A 163 9.36 -31.47 -0.71
CA ARG A 163 10.05 -32.68 -0.25
C ARG A 163 10.82 -32.46 1.05
N ARG A 164 10.11 -32.04 2.10
CA ARG A 164 10.72 -31.66 3.38
C ARG A 164 10.48 -32.63 4.52
N LYS A 165 9.51 -33.54 4.42
CA LYS A 165 9.09 -34.38 5.54
C LYS A 165 9.85 -35.71 5.54
N PRO A 166 10.17 -36.28 6.71
CA PRO A 166 10.92 -37.54 6.78
C PRO A 166 10.17 -38.74 6.16
N ASN A 167 8.86 -38.65 5.99
CA ASN A 167 8.01 -39.67 5.36
C ASN A 167 7.65 -39.32 3.90
N ASP A 168 8.38 -38.44 3.22
CA ASP A 168 8.12 -38.18 1.80
C ASP A 168 8.44 -39.41 0.95
N CYS A 169 7.52 -39.71 0.02
CA CYS A 169 7.65 -40.85 -0.88
C CYS A 169 8.28 -40.45 -2.22
N PHE A 170 9.10 -41.35 -2.76
CA PHE A 170 9.76 -41.18 -4.05
C PHE A 170 9.41 -42.32 -5.00
N ARG A 171 9.49 -42.06 -6.30
CA ARG A 171 9.35 -43.12 -7.30
C ARG A 171 10.49 -44.13 -7.15
N LEU A 172 10.13 -45.40 -7.23
CA LEU A 172 11.06 -46.49 -7.03
C LEU A 172 11.99 -46.61 -8.25
N PRO A 173 13.32 -46.64 -8.09
CA PRO A 173 14.25 -46.81 -9.21
C PRO A 173 13.96 -48.09 -10.01
N PHE A 174 14.36 -48.10 -11.28
CA PHE A 174 14.15 -49.17 -12.25
C PHE A 174 12.68 -49.40 -12.69
N THR A 175 11.72 -48.66 -12.12
CA THR A 175 10.30 -48.76 -12.49
C THR A 175 9.85 -47.67 -13.47
N ASN A 176 8.69 -47.89 -14.10
CA ASN A 176 8.08 -46.96 -15.02
C ASN A 176 7.40 -45.79 -14.28
N ASN A 177 7.52 -44.60 -14.86
CA ASN A 177 6.91 -43.34 -14.44
C ASN A 177 5.89 -42.91 -15.50
N TYR A 178 4.63 -42.83 -15.09
CA TYR A 178 3.48 -42.61 -15.96
C TYR A 178 2.92 -41.18 -15.97
N LYS A 179 3.63 -40.20 -15.38
CA LYS A 179 3.15 -38.82 -15.20
C LYS A 179 2.73 -38.09 -16.49
N GLU A 180 3.27 -38.47 -17.65
CA GLU A 180 2.91 -37.88 -18.96
C GLU A 180 2.19 -38.85 -19.90
N TRP A 181 1.83 -40.04 -19.41
CA TRP A 181 1.26 -41.08 -20.26
C TRP A 181 -0.07 -40.65 -20.88
N SER A 182 -0.95 -40.03 -20.11
CA SER A 182 -2.26 -39.54 -20.58
C SER A 182 -2.13 -38.39 -21.59
N SER A 183 -1.21 -37.46 -21.35
CA SER A 183 -1.08 -36.22 -22.11
C SER A 183 -0.33 -36.39 -23.42
N ASN A 184 0.67 -37.28 -23.47
CA ASN A 184 1.49 -37.46 -24.67
C ASN A 184 1.96 -38.90 -24.94
N GLY A 185 1.47 -39.89 -24.19
CA GLY A 185 1.81 -41.29 -24.38
C GLY A 185 3.24 -41.66 -24.00
N LYS A 186 3.99 -40.78 -23.31
CA LYS A 186 5.37 -41.07 -22.90
C LYS A 186 5.43 -41.74 -21.54
N VAL A 187 6.29 -42.75 -21.46
CA VAL A 187 6.67 -43.43 -20.22
C VAL A 187 8.16 -43.19 -19.99
N TYR A 188 8.51 -42.77 -18.79
CA TYR A 188 9.90 -42.57 -18.39
C TYR A 188 10.29 -43.70 -17.44
N GLN A 189 11.55 -44.12 -17.45
CA GLN A 189 12.06 -45.08 -16.46
C GLN A 189 12.94 -44.34 -15.46
N GLU A 190 12.72 -44.53 -14.16
CA GLU A 190 13.64 -44.01 -13.15
C GLU A 190 14.92 -44.86 -13.17
N LYS A 191 16.09 -44.24 -13.31
CA LYS A 191 17.36 -44.96 -13.54
C LYS A 191 18.43 -44.53 -12.55
N ILE A 192 19.01 -45.47 -11.79
CA ILE A 192 20.21 -45.19 -10.99
C ILE A 192 21.38 -44.90 -11.93
N ILE A 193 22.00 -43.73 -11.76
CA ILE A 193 23.14 -43.29 -12.58
C ILE A 193 24.43 -43.18 -11.76
N TYR A 194 24.32 -43.17 -10.44
CA TYR A 194 25.44 -43.18 -9.51
C TYR A 194 25.04 -43.89 -8.22
N GLU A 195 25.87 -44.82 -7.78
CA GLU A 195 25.77 -45.46 -6.47
C GLU A 195 27.16 -45.59 -5.85
N ASN A 196 27.34 -45.09 -4.62
CA ASN A 196 28.52 -45.33 -3.82
C ASN A 196 28.11 -45.48 -2.35
N TYR A 197 27.92 -46.73 -1.94
CA TYR A 197 27.46 -47.10 -0.61
C TYR A 197 28.45 -46.77 0.53
N ASN A 198 29.67 -46.32 0.21
CA ASN A 198 30.62 -45.82 1.19
C ASN A 198 30.38 -44.34 1.55
N ASN A 199 29.58 -43.62 0.77
CA ASN A 199 29.18 -42.24 1.08
C ASN A 199 28.10 -42.28 2.16
N VAL A 200 28.50 -42.36 3.43
CA VAL A 200 27.60 -42.35 4.58
C VAL A 200 28.04 -41.24 5.54
N TYR A 201 27.07 -40.49 6.06
CA TYR A 201 27.35 -39.25 6.78
C TYR A 201 26.62 -39.20 8.12
N THR A 202 27.10 -38.38 9.03
CA THR A 202 26.32 -37.97 10.20
C THR A 202 25.37 -36.83 9.85
N GLN A 203 24.29 -36.65 10.63
CA GLN A 203 23.44 -35.46 10.48
C GLN A 203 24.25 -34.16 10.66
N GLN A 204 25.22 -34.17 11.58
CA GLN A 204 26.11 -33.04 11.81
C GLN A 204 27.00 -32.75 10.60
N GLN A 205 27.58 -33.78 9.96
CA GLN A 205 28.41 -33.60 8.77
C GLN A 205 27.62 -32.97 7.62
N LEU A 206 26.36 -33.39 7.40
CA LEU A 206 25.49 -32.73 6.42
C LEU A 206 25.21 -31.28 6.84
N ALA A 207 24.90 -31.03 8.12
CA ALA A 207 24.58 -29.70 8.60
C ALA A 207 25.72 -28.69 8.46
N GLU A 208 26.97 -29.14 8.63
CA GLU A 208 28.19 -28.34 8.53
C GLU A 208 28.66 -28.14 7.09
N ALA A 209 28.45 -29.14 6.22
CA ALA A 209 28.94 -29.11 4.84
C ALA A 209 28.09 -28.23 3.90
N PHE A 210 26.83 -27.98 4.24
CA PHE A 210 25.91 -27.19 3.42
C PHE A 210 25.55 -25.87 4.12
N PRO A 211 25.40 -24.76 3.37
CA PRO A 211 25.06 -23.48 3.95
C PRO A 211 23.70 -23.53 4.67
N PRO A 212 23.49 -22.75 5.74
CA PRO A 212 22.20 -22.67 6.41
C PRO A 212 21.10 -22.34 5.39
N GLY A 213 20.07 -23.18 5.32
CA GLY A 213 18.91 -22.96 4.48
C GLY A 213 18.06 -21.83 5.06
N GLU A 214 17.15 -21.28 4.24
CA GLU A 214 16.07 -20.44 4.78
C GLU A 214 15.37 -21.27 5.87
N GLU A 215 15.45 -20.81 7.13
CA GLU A 215 14.73 -21.49 8.21
C GLU A 215 13.27 -21.67 7.78
N PRO A 216 12.63 -22.81 8.11
CA PRO A 216 11.20 -22.92 7.93
C PRO A 216 10.60 -21.71 8.62
N LYS A 217 10.09 -20.76 7.83
CA LYS A 217 9.20 -19.73 8.35
C LYS A 217 8.08 -20.52 8.98
N LYS A 218 8.12 -20.71 10.30
CA LYS A 218 6.90 -20.92 11.07
C LYS A 218 6.05 -19.77 10.58
N ALA A 219 5.05 -20.06 9.76
CA ALA A 219 4.07 -19.07 9.36
C ALA A 219 3.68 -18.44 10.69
N GLY A 220 4.14 -17.21 10.92
CA GLY A 220 4.08 -16.60 12.23
C GLY A 220 2.61 -16.43 12.47
N LYS A 221 1.98 -17.39 13.14
CA LYS A 221 0.60 -17.27 13.56
C LYS A 221 0.64 -16.06 14.46
N VAL A 222 0.05 -14.99 13.96
CA VAL A 222 -0.07 -13.74 14.70
C VAL A 222 -0.88 -14.11 15.93
N LYS A 223 -0.22 -14.19 17.09
CA LYS A 223 -0.91 -14.28 18.36
C LYS A 223 -1.62 -12.95 18.57
N LEU A 224 -2.93 -12.92 18.34
CA LEU A 224 -3.78 -11.77 18.62
C LEU A 224 -4.14 -11.72 20.11
N TYR A 225 -4.22 -12.89 20.74
CA TYR A 225 -4.65 -13.04 22.11
C TYR A 225 -3.61 -13.76 22.94
N ASN A 226 -3.50 -13.35 24.21
CA ASN A 226 -2.81 -14.13 25.21
C ASN A 226 -3.82 -15.11 25.83
N ILE A 227 -3.55 -16.42 25.74
CA ILE A 227 -4.42 -17.48 26.27
C ILE A 227 -4.63 -17.33 27.79
N SER A 228 -3.71 -16.65 28.49
CA SER A 228 -3.87 -16.36 29.91
C SER A 228 -4.83 -15.20 30.21
N ASP A 229 -5.31 -14.45 29.23
CA ASP A 229 -6.31 -13.39 29.42
C ASP A 229 -7.63 -14.02 29.92
N GLU A 230 -8.19 -13.45 30.99
CA GLU A 230 -9.40 -13.96 31.65
C GLU A 230 -10.58 -14.06 30.68
N MET A 231 -10.74 -13.06 29.80
CA MET A 231 -11.84 -13.01 28.86
C MET A 231 -11.68 -14.04 27.72
N VAL A 232 -10.44 -14.34 27.34
CA VAL A 232 -10.15 -15.42 26.37
C VAL A 232 -10.53 -16.77 26.98
N ARG A 233 -10.18 -17.02 28.24
CA ARG A 233 -10.57 -18.24 28.95
C ARG A 233 -12.08 -18.35 29.12
N GLU A 234 -12.74 -17.25 29.46
CA GLU A 234 -14.20 -17.21 29.56
C GLU A 234 -14.86 -17.53 28.21
N THR A 235 -14.38 -16.92 27.12
CA THR A 235 -14.92 -17.16 25.77
C THR A 235 -14.69 -18.61 25.33
N ILE A 236 -13.51 -19.17 25.60
CA ILE A 236 -13.20 -20.57 25.30
C ILE A 236 -14.12 -21.49 26.09
N LYS A 237 -14.33 -21.20 27.38
CA LYS A 237 -15.24 -21.97 28.23
C LYS A 237 -16.67 -21.94 27.69
N VAL A 238 -17.18 -20.75 27.34
CA VAL A 238 -18.52 -20.61 26.74
C VAL A 238 -18.61 -21.32 25.39
N PHE A 239 -17.53 -21.33 24.60
CA PHE A 239 -17.47 -22.09 23.36
C PHE A 239 -17.57 -23.61 23.61
N THR A 240 -16.80 -24.14 24.56
CA THR A 240 -16.87 -25.57 24.92
C THR A 240 -18.19 -25.95 25.56
N ASP A 241 -18.75 -25.09 26.41
CA ASP A 241 -20.08 -25.29 27.02
C ASP A 241 -21.17 -25.36 25.93
N ASN A 242 -21.08 -24.52 24.88
CA ASN A 242 -21.98 -24.59 23.73
C ASN A 242 -21.79 -25.88 22.90
N LEU A 243 -20.56 -26.36 22.73
CA LEU A 243 -20.32 -27.66 22.07
C LEU A 243 -20.96 -28.80 22.88
N ASP A 244 -20.75 -28.82 24.19
CA ASP A 244 -21.32 -29.82 25.11
C ASP A 244 -22.87 -29.80 25.07
N LEU A 245 -23.48 -28.61 25.09
CA LEU A 245 -24.94 -28.44 24.98
C LEU A 245 -25.52 -28.97 23.66
N ASN A 246 -24.74 -28.94 22.58
CA ASN A 246 -25.14 -29.45 21.27
C ASN A 246 -24.73 -30.92 21.06
N GLY A 247 -24.14 -31.58 22.07
CA GLY A 247 -23.70 -32.97 22.00
C GLY A 247 -22.53 -33.18 21.04
N LEU A 248 -21.66 -32.17 20.89
CA LEU A 248 -20.51 -32.19 19.97
C LEU A 248 -19.23 -32.48 20.72
N ASP A 249 -18.52 -33.53 20.32
CA ASP A 249 -17.25 -33.92 20.94
C ASP A 249 -16.13 -32.92 20.59
N TYR A 250 -15.25 -32.66 21.56
CA TYR A 250 -14.03 -31.89 21.35
C TYR A 250 -12.84 -32.41 22.17
N VAL A 251 -11.63 -32.02 21.76
CA VAL A 251 -10.36 -32.32 22.41
C VAL A 251 -9.53 -31.05 22.46
N ASP A 252 -9.14 -30.64 23.67
CA ASP A 252 -8.24 -29.51 23.90
C ASP A 252 -6.78 -29.96 23.87
N TYR A 253 -5.98 -29.31 23.03
CA TYR A 253 -4.54 -29.52 22.87
C TYR A 253 -3.72 -28.37 23.48
N GLY A 254 -4.34 -27.49 24.26
CA GLY A 254 -3.72 -26.36 24.96
C GLY A 254 -3.51 -25.11 24.10
N ASN A 255 -3.11 -25.25 22.83
CA ASN A 255 -2.99 -24.13 21.88
C ASN A 255 -4.09 -24.11 20.81
N LYS A 256 -4.89 -25.18 20.74
CA LYS A 256 -6.02 -25.35 19.82
C LYS A 256 -7.03 -26.31 20.44
N ILE A 257 -8.28 -26.19 20.03
CA ILE A 257 -9.33 -27.18 20.33
C ILE A 257 -9.77 -27.80 19.01
N ALA A 258 -9.73 -29.12 18.90
CA ALA A 258 -10.35 -29.84 17.78
C ALA A 258 -11.76 -30.26 18.19
N TYR A 259 -12.76 -30.07 17.33
CA TYR A 259 -14.17 -30.29 17.66
C TYR A 259 -14.97 -30.83 16.47
N GLN A 260 -16.09 -31.51 16.75
CA GLN A 260 -17.07 -31.89 15.73
C GLN A 260 -17.71 -30.63 15.15
N CYS A 261 -17.65 -30.49 13.81
CA CYS A 261 -18.13 -29.28 13.14
C CYS A 261 -19.66 -29.14 13.29
N PRO A 262 -20.16 -28.06 13.92
CA PRO A 262 -21.59 -27.85 14.12
C PRO A 262 -22.34 -27.49 12.82
N VAL A 263 -21.61 -27.23 11.71
CA VAL A 263 -22.21 -26.81 10.43
C VAL A 263 -22.67 -27.99 9.57
N HIS A 264 -21.98 -29.14 9.61
CA HIS A 264 -22.34 -30.31 8.77
C HIS A 264 -22.43 -31.65 9.52
N GLY A 265 -22.43 -31.64 10.86
CA GLY A 265 -22.87 -32.80 11.65
C GLY A 265 -22.00 -34.05 11.49
N ASP A 266 -20.68 -33.90 11.67
CA ASP A 266 -19.73 -35.02 11.51
C ASP A 266 -19.67 -35.93 12.74
N SER A 267 -19.52 -37.24 12.51
CA SER A 267 -19.31 -38.23 13.57
C SER A 267 -17.96 -38.12 14.30
N LYS A 268 -17.03 -37.28 13.83
CA LYS A 268 -15.67 -37.12 14.37
C LYS A 268 -15.22 -35.65 14.31
N PRO A 269 -14.32 -35.22 15.20
CA PRO A 269 -13.74 -33.89 15.13
C PRO A 269 -13.07 -33.62 13.77
N SER A 270 -13.66 -32.72 12.99
CA SER A 270 -13.20 -32.29 11.66
C SER A 270 -12.85 -30.80 11.63
N ALA A 271 -13.24 -30.07 12.67
CA ALA A 271 -12.94 -28.67 12.85
C ALA A 271 -11.91 -28.44 13.95
N TYR A 272 -11.22 -27.30 13.90
CA TYR A 272 -10.32 -26.86 14.96
C TYR A 272 -10.31 -25.34 15.08
N ILE A 273 -10.13 -24.84 16.29
CA ILE A 273 -9.97 -23.42 16.60
C ILE A 273 -8.59 -23.20 17.22
N PHE A 274 -7.85 -22.20 16.76
CA PHE A 274 -6.60 -21.79 17.42
C PHE A 274 -6.89 -20.76 18.50
N LEU A 275 -6.39 -20.99 19.70
CA LEU A 275 -6.73 -20.15 20.86
C LEU A 275 -6.01 -18.80 20.85
N ASP A 276 -4.96 -18.66 20.04
CA ASP A 276 -4.17 -17.43 19.90
C ASP A 276 -4.78 -16.42 18.92
N ASN A 277 -5.74 -16.82 18.08
CA ASN A 277 -6.43 -15.95 17.13
C ASN A 277 -7.94 -16.17 17.02
N LEU A 278 -8.48 -17.21 17.68
CA LEU A 278 -9.89 -17.60 17.68
C LEU A 278 -10.49 -17.81 16.29
N ILE A 279 -9.66 -18.28 15.34
CA ILE A 279 -10.09 -18.65 13.99
C ILE A 279 -10.42 -20.15 13.95
N CYS A 280 -11.64 -20.44 13.54
CA CYS A 280 -12.19 -21.77 13.29
C CYS A 280 -11.85 -22.23 11.86
N HIS A 281 -11.34 -23.44 11.72
CA HIS A 281 -11.05 -24.10 10.46
C HIS A 281 -11.79 -25.44 10.41
N CYS A 282 -12.12 -25.92 9.21
CA CYS A 282 -12.72 -27.23 9.03
C CYS A 282 -12.09 -27.97 7.86
N SER A 283 -11.69 -29.24 8.06
CA SER A 283 -11.04 -30.06 7.02
C SER A 283 -11.93 -30.30 5.81
N ASN A 284 -13.25 -30.41 5.99
CA ASN A 284 -14.20 -30.59 4.88
C ASN A 284 -14.38 -29.31 4.05
N GLY A 285 -13.89 -28.18 4.56
CA GLY A 285 -13.87 -26.90 3.87
C GLY A 285 -12.94 -26.84 2.67
N GLU A 286 -11.87 -27.66 2.63
CA GLU A 286 -10.92 -27.70 1.52
C GLU A 286 -11.55 -28.21 0.22
N ASN A 287 -12.63 -28.99 0.33
CA ASN A 287 -13.39 -29.53 -0.81
C ASN A 287 -14.65 -28.70 -1.14
N GLY A 288 -14.88 -27.58 -0.44
CA GLY A 288 -16.08 -26.75 -0.59
C GLY A 288 -17.34 -27.27 0.13
N GLU A 289 -17.22 -28.30 0.96
CA GLU A 289 -18.36 -28.94 1.63
C GLU A 289 -18.72 -28.30 2.99
N CYS A 290 -17.93 -27.32 3.44
CA CYS A 290 -18.17 -26.60 4.70
C CYS A 290 -17.90 -25.10 4.55
N GLU A 291 -18.84 -24.27 4.99
CA GLU A 291 -18.70 -22.81 4.98
C GLU A 291 -17.58 -22.29 5.88
N ILE A 292 -17.19 -23.03 6.93
CA ILE A 292 -16.04 -22.68 7.77
C ILE A 292 -14.77 -22.65 6.93
N GLY A 293 -14.64 -23.56 5.95
CA GLY A 293 -13.55 -23.50 4.99
C GLY A 293 -12.17 -23.54 5.67
N ASN A 294 -11.27 -22.75 5.08
CA ASN A 294 -9.93 -22.49 5.60
C ASN A 294 -9.88 -21.34 6.62
N GLY A 295 -10.99 -20.96 7.26
CA GLY A 295 -10.99 -19.96 8.33
C GLY A 295 -12.26 -19.12 8.43
N LYS A 296 -12.93 -19.17 9.58
CA LYS A 296 -13.96 -18.19 10.03
C LYS A 296 -13.68 -17.75 11.45
N THR A 297 -14.17 -16.57 11.82
CA THR A 297 -14.04 -16.09 13.22
C THR A 297 -14.98 -16.86 14.13
N LEU A 298 -14.66 -16.88 15.43
CA LEU A 298 -15.56 -17.43 16.44
C LEU A 298 -16.90 -16.70 16.49
N SER A 299 -16.92 -15.37 16.30
CA SER A 299 -18.17 -14.60 16.19
C SER A 299 -19.03 -15.03 15.01
N TRP A 300 -18.42 -15.37 13.87
CA TRP A 300 -19.16 -15.89 12.71
C TRP A 300 -19.82 -17.22 13.05
N LEU A 301 -19.08 -18.14 13.69
CA LEU A 301 -19.60 -19.45 14.07
C LEU A 301 -20.74 -19.33 15.08
N ALA A 302 -20.54 -18.51 16.11
CA ALA A 302 -21.54 -18.25 17.14
C ALA A 302 -22.82 -17.67 16.54
N LYS A 303 -22.71 -16.69 15.64
CA LYS A 303 -23.86 -16.12 14.91
C LYS A 303 -24.56 -17.15 14.04
N HIS A 304 -23.79 -17.99 13.32
CA HIS A 304 -24.35 -19.00 12.43
C HIS A 304 -25.14 -20.08 13.21
N GLN A 305 -24.69 -20.42 14.42
CA GLN A 305 -25.31 -21.42 15.28
C GLN A 305 -26.36 -20.84 16.25
N GLY A 306 -26.49 -19.51 16.33
CA GLY A 306 -27.40 -18.86 17.28
C GLY A 306 -26.91 -18.92 18.74
N TRP A 307 -25.60 -18.99 18.96
CA TRP A 307 -24.98 -18.95 20.29
C TRP A 307 -24.76 -17.50 20.74
N ASP A 308 -25.82 -16.85 21.22
CA ASP A 308 -25.84 -15.41 21.52
C ASP A 308 -24.85 -14.99 22.63
N ASP A 309 -24.66 -15.84 23.63
CA ASP A 309 -23.73 -15.62 24.74
C ASP A 309 -22.27 -15.64 24.25
N LEU A 310 -21.93 -16.63 23.42
CA LEU A 310 -20.63 -16.71 22.78
C LEU A 310 -20.43 -15.57 21.77
N LEU A 311 -21.47 -15.23 21.00
CA LEU A 311 -21.40 -14.16 20.01
C LEU A 311 -21.03 -12.84 20.67
N LYS A 312 -21.66 -12.51 21.81
CA LYS A 312 -21.36 -11.29 22.56
C LYS A 312 -19.89 -11.26 23.00
N LEU A 313 -19.41 -12.30 23.67
CA LEU A 313 -18.03 -12.39 24.16
C LEU A 313 -17.01 -12.38 23.01
N ALA A 314 -17.28 -13.11 21.93
CA ALA A 314 -16.43 -13.17 20.76
C ALA A 314 -16.30 -11.80 20.08
N LEU A 315 -17.41 -11.04 19.93
CA LEU A 315 -17.37 -9.70 19.36
C LEU A 315 -16.60 -8.71 20.23
N GLU A 316 -16.76 -8.78 21.55
CA GLU A 316 -16.00 -7.94 22.48
C GLU A 316 -14.49 -8.26 22.43
N LEU A 317 -14.11 -9.55 22.41
CA LEU A 317 -12.71 -9.97 22.23
C LEU A 317 -12.13 -9.54 20.88
N GLU A 318 -12.89 -9.71 19.79
CA GLU A 318 -12.48 -9.28 18.45
C GLU A 318 -12.31 -7.76 18.34
N ALA A 319 -12.97 -6.99 19.20
CA ALA A 319 -12.80 -5.54 19.29
C ALA A 319 -11.55 -5.12 20.08
N LYS A 320 -11.10 -5.88 21.08
CA LYS A 320 -9.96 -5.52 21.96
C LYS A 320 -8.68 -5.12 21.21
N PRO A 321 -8.22 -5.85 20.17
CA PRO A 321 -7.02 -5.45 19.42
C PRO A 321 -7.15 -4.07 18.76
N ALA A 322 -8.39 -3.63 18.45
CA ALA A 322 -8.67 -2.34 17.84
C ALA A 322 -8.60 -1.17 18.85
N GLU A 323 -8.88 -1.42 20.13
CA GLU A 323 -9.00 -0.36 21.15
C GLU A 323 -7.77 0.54 21.24
N LYS A 324 -6.56 -0.03 21.15
CA LYS A 324 -5.33 0.77 21.23
C LYS A 324 -5.20 1.77 20.08
N TYR A 325 -5.83 1.49 18.94
CA TYR A 325 -5.89 2.38 17.79
C TYR A 325 -7.08 3.34 17.89
N GLU A 326 -8.22 2.88 18.39
CA GLU A 326 -9.41 3.72 18.61
C GLU A 326 -9.20 4.80 19.68
N LYS A 327 -8.22 4.61 20.56
CA LYS A 327 -7.76 5.61 21.54
C LYS A 327 -6.80 6.65 20.94
N ILE A 328 -6.38 6.52 19.68
CA ILE A 328 -5.52 7.52 19.03
C ILE A 328 -6.34 8.79 18.81
N THR A 329 -5.88 9.89 19.40
CA THR A 329 -6.51 11.21 19.29
C THR A 329 -5.71 12.14 18.38
N LEU A 330 -6.35 13.21 17.90
CA LEU A 330 -5.71 14.20 17.05
C LEU A 330 -4.55 14.93 17.78
N ASP A 331 -4.65 15.10 19.09
CA ASP A 331 -3.59 15.69 19.92
C ASP A 331 -2.35 14.80 20.00
N GLN A 332 -2.50 13.48 19.96
CA GLN A 332 -1.37 12.55 19.88
C GLN A 332 -0.66 12.55 18.52
N LEU A 333 -1.21 13.26 17.52
CA LEU A 333 -0.57 13.48 16.22
C LEU A 333 0.18 14.83 16.15
N GLN A 334 0.27 15.55 17.28
CA GLN A 334 1.02 16.80 17.33
C GLN A 334 2.53 16.54 17.33
N ALA A 335 3.24 17.27 16.46
CA ALA A 335 4.69 17.14 16.31
C ALA A 335 5.51 17.75 17.46
N CYS A 336 5.00 18.83 18.04
CA CYS A 336 5.63 19.55 19.15
C CYS A 336 4.59 20.39 19.90
N GLU A 337 4.99 20.91 21.07
CA GLU A 337 4.17 21.86 21.82
C GLU A 337 3.95 23.16 21.02
N LEU A 338 2.71 23.65 21.02
CA LEU A 338 2.35 24.87 20.30
C LEU A 338 2.80 26.11 21.09
N THR A 339 3.42 27.06 20.39
CA THR A 339 3.79 28.36 20.96
C THR A 339 2.57 29.28 21.00
N PRO A 340 2.15 29.80 22.18
CA PRO A 340 1.01 30.69 22.27
C PRO A 340 1.15 31.91 21.36
N LEU A 341 0.08 32.25 20.62
CA LEU A 341 0.05 33.49 19.85
C LEU A 341 0.02 34.68 20.83
N LEU A 342 1.14 35.41 20.92
CA LEU A 342 1.21 36.58 21.79
C LEU A 342 0.25 37.68 21.29
N PRO A 343 -0.71 38.13 22.11
CA PRO A 343 -1.58 39.23 21.74
C PRO A 343 -0.73 40.51 21.68
N GLN A 344 -0.64 41.12 20.50
CA GLN A 344 -0.12 42.47 20.39
C GLN A 344 -1.08 43.41 21.12
N LYS A 345 -0.56 44.25 22.03
CA LYS A 345 -1.30 45.45 22.45
C LYS A 345 -1.54 46.25 21.17
N THR A 346 -2.79 46.31 20.74
CA THR A 346 -3.20 47.11 19.60
C THR A 346 -2.65 48.52 19.78
N ASN A 347 -1.93 49.03 18.76
CA ASN A 347 -1.62 50.45 18.53
C ASN A 347 -0.29 51.05 19.02
N SER A 348 0.88 50.60 18.53
CA SER A 348 2.02 51.55 18.47
C SER A 348 2.82 51.55 17.18
N ASP A 349 2.78 50.49 16.37
CA ASP A 349 3.49 50.46 15.09
C ASP A 349 2.53 50.77 13.91
N SER A 350 2.73 51.92 13.27
CA SER A 350 1.94 52.36 12.12
C SER A 350 2.11 51.44 10.90
N ALA A 351 3.27 50.80 10.73
CA ALA A 351 3.54 49.89 9.62
C ALA A 351 2.68 48.63 9.72
N ILE A 352 2.65 48.00 10.90
CA ILE A 352 1.83 46.81 11.15
C ILE A 352 0.36 47.12 10.89
N LYS A 353 -0.13 48.27 11.39
CA LYS A 353 -1.51 48.69 11.19
C LYS A 353 -1.84 48.85 9.70
N ASN A 354 -1.01 49.55 8.93
CA ASN A 354 -1.23 49.76 7.49
C ASN A 354 -1.26 48.43 6.71
N ILE A 355 -0.37 47.50 7.05
CA ILE A 355 -0.36 46.16 6.42
C ILE A 355 -1.65 45.41 6.73
N VAL A 356 -2.10 45.39 7.99
CA VAL A 356 -3.32 44.68 8.39
C VAL A 356 -4.58 45.32 7.80
N GLU A 357 -4.62 46.65 7.66
CA GLU A 357 -5.72 47.34 6.97
C GLU A 357 -5.78 46.94 5.49
N ASN A 358 -4.64 46.85 4.80
CA ASN A 358 -4.57 46.36 3.42
C ASN A 358 -5.06 44.91 3.32
N ILE A 359 -4.61 44.01 4.21
CA ILE A 359 -5.11 42.63 4.30
C ILE A 359 -6.63 42.63 4.45
N THR A 360 -7.15 43.42 5.39
CA THR A 360 -8.58 43.51 5.67
C THR A 360 -9.38 43.98 4.45
N ASN A 361 -8.87 44.98 3.72
CA ASN A 361 -9.52 45.50 2.52
C ASN A 361 -9.54 44.47 1.38
N VAL A 362 -8.45 43.73 1.16
CA VAL A 362 -8.38 42.66 0.17
C VAL A 362 -9.29 41.48 0.54
N MET A 363 -9.38 41.14 1.82
CA MET A 363 -10.28 40.07 2.29
C MET A 363 -11.75 40.49 2.12
N LYS A 364 -12.10 41.74 2.46
CA LYS A 364 -13.44 42.29 2.25
C LYS A 364 -13.84 42.33 0.77
N SER A 365 -12.94 42.71 -0.14
CA SER A 365 -13.23 42.73 -1.58
C SER A 365 -13.47 41.33 -2.17
N ARG A 366 -13.02 40.29 -1.47
CA ARG A 366 -13.28 38.88 -1.78
C ARG A 366 -14.50 38.31 -1.03
N ASN A 367 -15.30 39.17 -0.39
CA ASN A 367 -16.44 38.81 0.45
C ASN A 367 -16.08 37.91 1.65
N ILE A 368 -14.85 38.00 2.17
CA ILE A 368 -14.44 37.27 3.37
C ILE A 368 -14.59 38.21 4.58
N LYS A 369 -15.36 37.77 5.59
CA LYS A 369 -15.57 38.52 6.83
C LYS A 369 -14.29 38.48 7.67
N VAL A 370 -13.81 39.66 8.09
CA VAL A 370 -12.70 39.82 9.03
C VAL A 370 -13.27 40.46 10.29
N ASP A 371 -13.44 39.66 11.34
CA ASP A 371 -13.92 40.12 12.64
C ASP A 371 -12.77 40.64 13.52
N ARG A 372 -13.08 41.03 14.77
CA ARG A 372 -12.07 41.55 15.71
C ARG A 372 -10.98 40.52 16.03
N ASN A 373 -11.36 39.24 16.14
CA ASN A 373 -10.43 38.16 16.45
C ASN A 373 -9.47 37.93 15.27
N SER A 374 -10.00 37.81 14.06
CA SER A 374 -9.20 37.66 12.84
C SER A 374 -8.25 38.83 12.63
N TYR A 375 -8.71 40.07 12.86
CA TYR A 375 -7.85 41.26 12.79
C TYR A 375 -6.69 41.18 13.80
N SER A 376 -6.98 40.80 15.05
CA SER A 376 -5.95 40.64 16.08
C SER A 376 -4.94 39.55 15.70
N ILE A 377 -5.41 38.44 15.13
CA ILE A 377 -4.55 37.35 14.66
C ILE A 377 -3.63 37.84 13.54
N TYR A 378 -4.17 38.52 12.51
CA TYR A 378 -3.33 39.10 11.45
C TYR A 378 -2.31 40.10 11.98
N SER A 379 -2.69 40.95 12.94
CA SER A 379 -1.77 41.89 13.59
C SER A 379 -0.64 41.18 14.31
N SER A 380 -0.92 40.15 15.10
CA SER A 380 0.11 39.37 15.79
C SER A 380 1.02 38.63 14.81
N LEU A 381 0.47 38.04 13.74
CA LEU A 381 1.27 37.35 12.74
C LEU A 381 2.20 38.30 11.97
N VAL A 382 1.68 39.43 11.49
CA VAL A 382 2.50 40.46 10.83
C VAL A 382 3.58 40.97 11.76
N ALA A 383 3.27 41.19 13.04
CA ALA A 383 4.25 41.58 14.05
C ALA A 383 5.34 40.52 14.24
N THR A 384 4.97 39.23 14.28
CA THR A 384 5.94 38.13 14.35
C THR A 384 6.83 38.16 13.11
N MET A 385 6.27 38.20 11.89
CA MET A 385 7.06 38.27 10.66
C MET A 385 8.00 39.48 10.58
N HIS A 386 7.61 40.60 11.18
CA HIS A 386 8.43 41.80 11.25
C HIS A 386 9.57 41.69 12.28
N ASN A 387 9.34 41.02 13.42
CA ASN A 387 10.23 41.02 14.57
C ASN A 387 11.04 39.72 14.79
N THR A 388 10.70 38.61 14.13
CA THR A 388 11.39 37.33 14.33
C THR A 388 12.88 37.46 14.06
N LYS A 389 13.70 36.94 14.99
CA LYS A 389 15.15 36.77 14.82
C LYS A 389 15.50 35.29 15.01
N SER A 390 16.12 34.70 14.01
CA SER A 390 16.91 33.47 14.13
C SER A 390 16.18 32.16 14.46
N SER A 391 14.86 32.05 14.28
CA SER A 391 14.09 30.81 14.51
C SER A 391 13.19 30.44 13.32
N ILE A 392 12.79 29.16 13.23
CA ILE A 392 11.81 28.68 12.25
C ILE A 392 10.42 28.80 12.85
N THR A 393 9.58 29.66 12.28
CA THR A 393 8.21 29.86 12.76
C THR A 393 7.20 29.30 11.77
N VAL A 394 6.23 28.51 12.23
CA VAL A 394 5.17 27.92 11.41
C VAL A 394 3.83 28.54 11.75
N TRP A 395 3.10 28.94 10.72
CA TRP A 395 1.77 29.54 10.83
C TRP A 395 0.71 28.55 10.33
N PRO A 396 0.00 27.86 11.23
CA PRO A 396 -1.07 26.93 10.87
C PRO A 396 -2.37 27.64 10.45
N ILE A 397 -2.28 28.43 9.39
CA ILE A 397 -3.42 29.12 8.79
C ILE A 397 -3.98 28.26 7.67
N GLU A 398 -5.22 27.84 7.83
CA GLU A 398 -5.94 27.00 6.86
C GLU A 398 -6.12 27.70 5.49
N PRO A 399 -6.31 26.94 4.39
CA PRO A 399 -6.69 27.49 3.09
C PRO A 399 -7.90 28.42 3.20
N GLY A 400 -7.81 29.63 2.64
CA GLY A 400 -8.86 30.66 2.78
C GLY A 400 -8.67 31.61 3.97
N GLY A 401 -7.81 31.27 4.94
CA GLY A 401 -7.50 32.13 6.09
C GLY A 401 -6.59 33.33 5.78
N GLY A 402 -6.25 33.59 4.52
CA GLY A 402 -5.54 34.80 4.11
C GLY A 402 -4.01 34.69 3.96
N LYS A 403 -3.40 33.50 4.03
CA LYS A 403 -1.93 33.27 3.89
C LYS A 403 -1.27 34.11 2.79
N SER A 404 -1.69 33.90 1.53
CA SER A 404 -1.12 34.61 0.38
C SER A 404 -1.44 36.10 0.40
N THR A 405 -2.61 36.50 0.93
CA THR A 405 -2.96 37.92 1.09
C THR A 405 -2.01 38.61 2.05
N THR A 406 -1.76 38.00 3.21
CA THR A 406 -0.84 38.51 4.23
C THR A 406 0.58 38.61 3.70
N LEU A 407 1.07 37.57 3.01
CA LEU A 407 2.37 37.56 2.33
C LEU A 407 2.51 38.76 1.38
N ILE A 408 1.54 38.94 0.48
CA ILE A 408 1.63 39.94 -0.59
C ILE A 408 1.50 41.36 -0.03
N ALA A 409 0.56 41.59 0.90
CA ALA A 409 0.39 42.87 1.56
C ALA A 409 1.66 43.29 2.31
N TYR A 410 2.27 42.35 3.05
CA TYR A 410 3.52 42.58 3.75
C TYR A 410 4.66 42.92 2.79
N LEU A 411 4.90 42.09 1.76
CA LEU A 411 6.02 42.29 0.83
C LEU A 411 5.89 43.57 0.01
N LYS A 412 4.67 43.94 -0.42
CA LYS A 412 4.43 45.24 -1.09
C LYS A 412 4.78 46.41 -0.20
N TYR A 413 4.30 46.38 1.05
CA TYR A 413 4.60 47.43 2.01
C TYR A 413 6.11 47.59 2.21
N MET A 414 6.84 46.48 2.35
CA MET A 414 8.29 46.50 2.50
C MET A 414 9.01 47.03 1.24
N LEU A 415 8.57 46.66 0.03
CA LEU A 415 9.14 47.17 -1.21
C LEU A 415 8.92 48.68 -1.39
N GLU A 416 7.79 49.20 -0.91
CA GLU A 416 7.41 50.61 -1.02
C GLU A 416 8.10 51.49 0.04
N HIS A 417 8.25 51.01 1.27
CA HIS A 417 8.66 51.85 2.41
C HIS A 417 10.03 51.48 3.01
N HIS A 418 10.51 50.25 2.81
CA HIS A 418 11.70 49.70 3.50
C HIS A 418 12.49 48.75 2.59
N ILE A 419 12.98 49.27 1.46
CA ILE A 419 13.66 48.45 0.42
C ILE A 419 14.89 47.70 0.95
N ASP A 420 15.61 48.29 1.91
CA ASP A 420 16.75 47.71 2.60
C ASP A 420 16.39 46.44 3.39
N GLN A 421 15.13 46.33 3.78
CA GLN A 421 14.56 45.20 4.49
C GLN A 421 13.64 44.35 3.61
N ALA A 422 13.37 44.70 2.35
CA ALA A 422 12.42 43.97 1.50
C ALA A 422 12.96 42.62 1.00
N GLY A 423 14.28 42.41 1.08
CA GLY A 423 14.96 41.21 0.59
C GLY A 423 14.36 39.91 1.15
N THR A 424 13.77 39.09 0.28
CA THR A 424 13.02 37.88 0.67
C THR A 424 13.17 36.75 -0.36
N ILE A 425 13.30 35.52 0.11
CA ILE A 425 13.10 34.31 -0.70
C ILE A 425 11.71 33.77 -0.40
N VAL A 426 10.90 33.54 -1.44
CA VAL A 426 9.60 32.89 -1.31
C VAL A 426 9.67 31.52 -1.95
N VAL A 427 9.22 30.50 -1.24
CA VAL A 427 9.13 29.12 -1.73
C VAL A 427 7.66 28.77 -1.88
N VAL A 428 7.28 28.23 -3.03
CA VAL A 428 5.91 27.80 -3.33
C VAL A 428 5.90 26.38 -3.91
N GLU A 429 4.74 25.74 -3.95
CA GLU A 429 4.65 24.39 -4.50
C GLU A 429 4.68 24.34 -6.04
N ARG A 430 4.04 25.30 -6.71
CA ARG A 430 3.77 25.27 -8.16
C ARG A 430 4.40 26.44 -8.90
N ASN A 431 4.85 26.21 -10.13
CA ASN A 431 5.40 27.27 -10.99
C ASN A 431 4.34 28.34 -11.32
N GLU A 432 3.10 27.94 -11.56
CA GLU A 432 2.00 28.86 -11.88
C GLU A 432 1.74 29.82 -10.71
N THR A 433 1.78 29.32 -9.48
CA THR A 433 1.67 30.14 -8.27
C THR A 433 2.83 31.13 -8.16
N ALA A 434 4.05 30.70 -8.50
CA ALA A 434 5.21 31.58 -8.49
C ALA A 434 5.07 32.75 -9.49
N GLU A 435 4.54 32.48 -10.69
CA GLU A 435 4.30 33.48 -11.73
C GLU A 435 3.20 34.47 -11.35
N ILE A 436 2.09 33.98 -10.78
CA ILE A 436 1.01 34.83 -10.26
C ILE A 436 1.55 35.74 -9.16
N LEU A 437 2.29 35.20 -8.20
CA LEU A 437 2.87 35.95 -7.10
C LEU A 437 3.83 37.04 -7.60
N ALA A 438 4.72 36.71 -8.54
CA ALA A 438 5.64 37.69 -9.13
C ALA A 438 4.89 38.85 -9.81
N LYS A 439 3.80 38.55 -10.51
CA LYS A 439 2.95 39.55 -11.15
C LYS A 439 2.25 40.43 -10.13
N GLU A 440 1.72 39.84 -9.05
CA GLU A 440 1.02 40.58 -8.01
C GLU A 440 1.93 41.52 -7.23
N LEU A 441 3.19 41.11 -6.96
CA LEU A 441 4.20 41.96 -6.30
C LEU A 441 4.61 43.18 -7.15
N GLY A 442 4.53 43.08 -8.48
CA GLY A 442 4.67 44.23 -9.38
C GLY A 442 6.09 44.81 -9.46
N LYS A 443 6.20 46.12 -9.20
CA LYS A 443 7.44 46.90 -9.36
C LYS A 443 7.75 47.67 -8.08
N TYR A 444 9.01 48.02 -7.89
CA TYR A 444 9.48 48.93 -6.85
C TYR A 444 10.24 50.08 -7.47
N GLU A 445 10.37 51.18 -6.74
CA GLU A 445 11.05 52.40 -7.19
C GLU A 445 12.46 52.49 -6.62
N VAL A 446 13.41 52.94 -7.43
CA VAL A 446 14.81 53.17 -7.02
C VAL A 446 15.19 54.60 -7.33
N HIS A 447 15.79 55.25 -6.35
CA HIS A 447 16.37 56.59 -6.47
C HIS A 447 17.78 56.50 -7.02
N PHE A 448 18.08 57.29 -8.06
CA PHE A 448 19.42 57.44 -8.61
C PHE A 448 19.92 58.85 -8.31
N GLU A 449 20.99 58.95 -7.53
CA GLU A 449 21.67 60.21 -7.25
C GLU A 449 22.47 60.65 -8.49
N ALA A 450 22.36 61.92 -8.87
CA ALA A 450 23.19 62.52 -9.89
C ALA A 450 24.63 62.66 -9.37
N THR A 451 25.58 62.03 -10.05
CA THR A 451 27.02 62.15 -9.75
C THR A 451 27.76 62.73 -10.95
N GLU A 452 28.94 63.33 -10.72
CA GLU A 452 29.82 63.90 -11.79
C GLU A 452 30.22 62.87 -12.88
N HIS A 453 29.91 61.59 -12.69
CA HIS A 453 30.24 60.49 -13.61
C HIS A 453 29.00 59.78 -14.20
N THR A 454 27.79 60.27 -13.92
CA THR A 454 26.54 59.77 -14.53
C THR A 454 26.04 60.73 -15.60
N ALA A 455 25.42 60.21 -16.68
CA ALA A 455 24.92 60.99 -17.82
C ALA A 455 23.64 61.82 -17.53
N TYR A 456 23.35 62.13 -16.26
CA TYR A 456 22.10 62.77 -15.83
C TYR A 456 22.40 63.95 -14.89
N ASP A 457 21.79 65.10 -15.16
CA ASP A 457 22.02 66.37 -14.43
C ASP A 457 21.12 66.55 -13.18
N ALA A 458 20.24 65.59 -12.90
CA ALA A 458 19.33 65.62 -11.76
C ALA A 458 19.00 64.21 -11.27
N ASP A 459 18.70 64.12 -9.98
CA ASP A 459 18.17 62.91 -9.34
C ASP A 459 16.90 62.44 -10.06
N TYR A 460 16.76 61.13 -10.25
CA TYR A 460 15.57 60.56 -10.86
C TYR A 460 15.18 59.23 -10.23
N TRP A 461 13.90 58.91 -10.38
CA TRP A 461 13.32 57.67 -9.91
C TRP A 461 12.98 56.74 -11.08
N LYS A 462 13.19 55.44 -10.89
CA LYS A 462 12.90 54.44 -11.91
C LYS A 462 12.24 53.20 -11.33
N TYR A 463 11.24 52.70 -12.02
CA TYR A 463 10.56 51.45 -11.65
C TYR A 463 11.29 50.22 -12.17
N HIS A 464 11.54 49.27 -11.26
CA HIS A 464 12.14 47.97 -11.52
C HIS A 464 11.22 46.83 -11.08
N LYS A 465 11.31 45.67 -11.73
CA LYS A 465 10.56 44.48 -11.34
C LYS A 465 10.99 44.03 -9.94
N ALA A 466 10.05 43.77 -9.05
CA ALA A 466 10.34 43.42 -7.66
C ALA A 466 10.77 41.95 -7.46
N ALA A 467 10.23 41.04 -8.27
CA ALA A 467 10.42 39.61 -8.08
C ALA A 467 10.99 38.89 -9.31
N TYR A 468 11.77 37.85 -9.06
CA TYR A 468 12.26 36.91 -10.07
C TYR A 468 11.82 35.48 -9.75
N VAL A 469 11.19 34.81 -10.72
CA VAL A 469 10.78 33.40 -10.60
C VAL A 469 11.92 32.49 -11.05
N MET A 470 12.47 31.73 -10.10
CA MET A 470 13.35 30.61 -10.34
C MET A 470 12.52 29.41 -10.78
N GLN A 471 12.16 29.38 -12.06
CA GLN A 471 11.71 28.13 -12.68
C GLN A 471 12.81 27.07 -12.50
N SER A 472 12.42 25.80 -12.40
CA SER A 472 13.39 24.70 -12.33
C SER A 472 14.45 24.87 -13.42
N ALA A 473 15.70 24.50 -13.12
CA ALA A 473 16.86 24.86 -13.95
C ALA A 473 16.76 24.41 -15.41
N TYR A 474 15.80 23.53 -15.75
CA TYR A 474 15.60 23.00 -17.10
C TYR A 474 14.13 22.93 -17.52
N THR A 475 13.66 23.99 -18.16
CA THR A 475 12.63 23.90 -19.20
C THR A 475 13.36 23.60 -20.52
N TYR A 476 13.54 22.33 -20.86
CA TYR A 476 14.18 21.91 -22.11
C TYR A 476 13.53 22.55 -23.35
N LYS A 477 12.25 22.97 -23.24
CA LYS A 477 11.50 23.74 -24.25
C LYS A 477 12.17 25.06 -24.65
N GLU A 478 12.97 25.67 -23.76
CA GLU A 478 13.73 26.90 -24.05
C GLU A 478 15.17 26.60 -24.53
N CYS A 479 15.55 25.33 -24.61
CA CYS A 479 16.87 24.91 -25.06
C CYS A 479 16.98 25.11 -26.57
N LYS A 480 18.02 25.82 -27.02
CA LYS A 480 18.32 25.99 -28.45
C LYS A 480 18.67 24.68 -29.18
N LYS A 481 18.85 23.57 -28.45
CA LYS A 481 19.05 22.22 -29.01
C LYS A 481 17.73 21.45 -29.25
N GLU A 482 16.57 22.01 -28.88
CA GLU A 482 15.25 21.38 -29.10
C GLU A 482 15.12 19.95 -28.54
N LEU A 483 15.63 19.73 -27.32
CA LEU A 483 15.60 18.41 -26.68
C LEU A 483 14.16 17.95 -26.44
N THR A 484 13.92 16.64 -26.48
CA THR A 484 12.62 16.03 -26.11
C THR A 484 12.50 15.78 -24.62
N GLU A 485 13.63 15.57 -23.94
CA GLU A 485 13.73 15.35 -22.50
C GLU A 485 14.97 16.03 -21.89
N TYR A 486 15.04 16.03 -20.55
CA TYR A 486 16.17 16.62 -19.84
C TYR A 486 17.32 15.62 -19.71
N GLU A 487 18.50 16.00 -20.20
CA GLU A 487 19.77 15.31 -19.95
C GLU A 487 20.64 16.15 -19.00
N TYR A 488 21.12 15.53 -17.92
CA TYR A 488 21.99 16.23 -16.98
C TYR A 488 23.28 16.70 -17.66
N ASN A 489 23.79 17.87 -17.25
CA ASN A 489 25.01 18.50 -17.77
C ASN A 489 25.03 18.85 -19.29
N ILE A 490 23.89 18.78 -19.99
CA ILE A 490 23.84 19.11 -21.43
C ILE A 490 24.31 20.54 -21.77
N CYS A 491 24.16 21.48 -20.83
CA CYS A 491 24.65 22.86 -20.98
C CYS A 491 26.15 23.03 -20.71
N GLY A 492 26.80 22.06 -20.05
CA GLY A 492 28.21 22.11 -19.67
C GLY A 492 29.13 22.27 -20.88
N ARG A 493 28.85 21.50 -21.94
CA ARG A 493 29.57 21.46 -23.24
C ARG A 493 28.76 22.05 -24.40
N CYS A 494 27.73 22.87 -24.11
CA CYS A 494 26.84 23.37 -25.15
C CYS A 494 27.48 24.47 -26.00
N SER A 495 27.45 24.31 -27.33
CA SER A 495 27.93 25.31 -28.30
C SER A 495 27.21 26.67 -28.17
N PHE A 496 25.99 26.69 -27.64
CA PHE A 496 25.21 27.91 -27.47
C PHE A 496 25.44 28.63 -26.11
N LYS A 497 26.31 28.14 -25.24
CA LYS A 497 26.43 28.59 -23.83
C LYS A 497 26.55 30.13 -23.66
N THR A 498 27.31 30.81 -24.51
CA THR A 498 27.52 32.27 -24.44
C THR A 498 26.29 33.10 -24.85
N THR A 499 25.48 32.57 -25.77
CA THR A 499 24.27 33.23 -26.31
C THR A 499 22.97 32.69 -25.71
N CYS A 500 23.04 31.60 -24.96
CA CYS A 500 21.90 30.98 -24.31
C CYS A 500 21.51 31.78 -23.05
N LYS A 501 20.21 31.98 -22.86
CA LYS A 501 19.68 32.69 -21.69
C LYS A 501 19.75 31.83 -20.42
N LEU A 502 19.74 30.50 -20.54
CA LEU A 502 19.73 29.55 -19.43
C LEU A 502 20.92 29.71 -18.47
N PRO A 503 22.20 29.70 -18.92
CA PRO A 503 23.35 29.90 -18.03
C PRO A 503 23.37 31.27 -17.32
N LYS A 504 22.71 32.28 -17.90
CA LYS A 504 22.66 33.64 -17.34
C LYS A 504 21.56 33.83 -16.29
N LYS A 505 20.59 32.90 -16.15
CA LYS A 505 19.49 32.99 -15.18
C LYS A 505 20.01 33.15 -13.74
N TYR A 506 21.13 32.51 -13.40
CA TYR A 506 21.72 32.56 -12.05
C TYR A 506 22.28 33.95 -11.69
N GLU A 507 22.85 34.68 -12.65
CA GLU A 507 23.35 36.04 -12.41
C GLU A 507 22.22 37.07 -12.42
N ILE A 508 21.18 36.85 -13.22
CA ILE A 508 20.03 37.76 -13.31
C ILE A 508 19.28 37.81 -11.97
N GLN A 509 19.04 36.66 -11.33
CA GLN A 509 18.25 36.61 -10.09
C GLN A 509 18.91 37.36 -8.91
N LYS A 510 20.24 37.55 -8.92
CA LYS A 510 20.96 38.33 -7.91
C LYS A 510 20.60 39.83 -7.93
N ARG A 511 19.85 40.30 -8.94
CA ARG A 511 19.47 41.72 -9.11
C ARG A 511 18.07 42.07 -8.59
N PHE A 512 17.40 41.13 -7.92
CA PHE A 512 16.01 41.30 -7.50
C PHE A 512 15.88 41.21 -5.97
N PRO A 513 15.12 42.11 -5.31
CA PRO A 513 14.91 42.00 -3.87
C PRO A 513 14.19 40.69 -3.49
N ILE A 514 13.24 40.24 -4.32
CA ILE A 514 12.48 39.02 -4.07
C ILE A 514 12.83 37.94 -5.09
N VAL A 515 13.09 36.74 -4.59
CA VAL A 515 13.30 35.54 -5.42
C VAL A 515 12.25 34.51 -5.05
N ILE A 516 11.56 33.97 -6.05
CA ILE A 516 10.50 32.97 -5.85
C ILE A 516 10.97 31.65 -6.44
N MET A 517 10.97 30.57 -5.66
CA MET A 517 11.39 29.24 -6.11
C MET A 517 10.35 28.17 -5.74
N THR A 518 10.43 27.00 -6.36
CA THR A 518 9.56 25.86 -5.99
C THR A 518 10.14 25.04 -4.85
N HIS A 519 9.32 24.23 -4.16
CA HIS A 519 9.78 23.22 -3.20
C HIS A 519 10.84 22.29 -3.78
N ALA A 520 10.66 21.83 -5.02
CA ALA A 520 11.64 21.00 -5.71
C ALA A 520 12.98 21.74 -5.87
N ARG A 521 12.94 23.05 -6.19
CA ARG A 521 14.15 23.87 -6.28
C ARG A 521 14.80 24.08 -4.91
N LEU A 522 14.01 24.31 -3.86
CA LEU A 522 14.51 24.40 -2.49
C LEU A 522 15.23 23.11 -2.07
N GLN A 523 14.65 21.94 -2.36
CA GLN A 523 15.27 20.64 -2.08
C GLN A 523 16.61 20.46 -2.82
N MET A 524 16.70 20.89 -4.09
CA MET A 524 17.94 20.85 -4.85
C MET A 524 19.03 21.78 -4.29
N GLU A 525 18.62 22.96 -3.81
CA GLU A 525 19.55 23.96 -3.33
C GLU A 525 19.99 23.69 -1.89
N GLY A 526 19.13 23.17 -1.01
CA GLY A 526 19.48 22.65 0.33
C GLY A 526 20.50 23.51 1.08
N GLU A 527 21.73 23.00 1.19
CA GLU A 527 22.90 23.63 1.82
C GLU A 527 23.44 24.87 1.08
N ARG A 528 23.14 25.02 -0.21
CA ARG A 528 23.54 26.15 -1.07
C ARG A 528 22.54 27.30 -1.04
N LEU A 529 21.49 27.25 -0.23
CA LEU A 529 20.49 28.31 -0.14
C LEU A 529 21.13 29.67 0.19
N ASN A 530 22.21 29.70 0.96
CA ASN A 530 22.96 30.91 1.31
C ASN A 530 23.61 31.64 0.12
N SER A 531 23.74 30.98 -1.03
CA SER A 531 24.17 31.64 -2.27
C SER A 531 23.19 32.71 -2.77
N TYR A 532 21.96 32.74 -2.22
CA TYR A 532 20.91 33.71 -2.53
C TYR A 532 20.68 34.73 -1.40
N ALA A 533 21.52 34.77 -0.37
CA ALA A 533 21.33 35.66 0.78
C ALA A 533 21.52 37.15 0.46
N LYS A 534 22.09 37.50 -0.70
CA LYS A 534 22.41 38.89 -1.08
C LYS A 534 21.88 39.24 -2.46
N TRP A 535 21.57 40.52 -2.65
CA TRP A 535 21.16 41.06 -3.94
C TRP A 535 21.74 42.45 -4.19
N THR A 536 21.95 42.77 -5.46
CA THR A 536 22.48 44.07 -5.88
C THR A 536 21.36 44.84 -6.55
N ALA A 537 21.04 46.01 -6.00
CA ALA A 537 20.05 46.91 -6.56
C ALA A 537 20.54 47.57 -7.85
N PRO A 538 19.62 48.12 -8.67
CA PRO A 538 19.96 48.84 -9.89
C PRO A 538 20.93 50.02 -9.72
N ASP A 539 20.95 50.64 -8.54
CA ASP A 539 21.87 51.71 -8.13
C ASP A 539 23.27 51.19 -7.73
N GLY A 540 23.48 49.87 -7.75
CA GLY A 540 24.72 49.21 -7.36
C GLY A 540 24.84 48.88 -5.87
N LYS A 541 23.89 49.32 -5.02
CA LYS A 541 23.92 49.02 -3.58
C LYS A 541 23.61 47.54 -3.32
N GLU A 542 24.36 46.92 -2.41
CA GLU A 542 24.13 45.54 -1.99
C GLU A 542 23.24 45.49 -0.75
N TYR A 543 22.24 44.62 -0.78
CA TYR A 543 21.27 44.40 0.29
C TYR A 543 21.16 42.90 0.62
N VAL A 544 20.64 42.59 1.80
CA VAL A 544 20.52 41.21 2.30
C VAL A 544 19.07 40.72 2.21
N ARG A 545 18.89 39.50 1.71
CA ARG A 545 17.63 38.74 1.80
C ARG A 545 17.59 38.01 3.13
N ARG A 546 17.05 38.66 4.17
CA ARG A 546 16.99 38.11 5.53
C ARG A 546 15.78 37.20 5.76
N ARG A 547 14.78 37.19 4.87
CA ARG A 547 13.55 36.40 5.07
C ARG A 547 13.46 35.24 4.09
N LEU A 548 13.00 34.11 4.59
CA LEU A 548 12.59 32.94 3.81
C LEU A 548 11.14 32.62 4.17
N ILE A 549 10.23 32.73 3.22
CA ILE A 549 8.82 32.41 3.42
C ILE A 549 8.48 31.19 2.57
N ILE A 550 8.04 30.12 3.20
CA ILE A 550 7.72 28.85 2.55
C ILE A 550 6.21 28.66 2.61
N ASP A 551 5.53 28.65 1.46
CA ASP A 551 4.10 28.33 1.36
C ASP A 551 3.91 26.82 1.32
N GLU A 552 3.22 26.26 2.33
CA GLU A 552 3.11 24.82 2.62
C GLU A 552 4.41 24.17 3.15
N LYS A 553 4.32 22.94 3.70
CA LYS A 553 5.48 22.22 4.27
C LYS A 553 6.57 21.94 3.22
N PRO A 554 7.84 22.31 3.46
CA PRO A 554 8.94 21.92 2.58
C PRO A 554 9.24 20.41 2.72
N PRO A 555 9.82 19.75 1.71
CA PRO A 555 10.24 18.35 1.84
C PRO A 555 11.26 18.19 2.98
N ILE A 556 10.88 17.55 4.10
CA ILE A 556 11.80 17.31 5.24
C ILE A 556 12.56 16.00 5.03
N LEU A 557 11.84 14.99 4.52
CA LEU A 557 12.33 13.63 4.29
C LEU A 557 12.28 13.28 2.81
N GLU A 558 13.33 12.59 2.35
CA GLU A 558 13.45 12.01 1.02
C GLU A 558 13.39 10.49 1.17
N HIS A 559 12.27 9.89 0.76
CA HIS A 559 12.12 8.43 0.70
C HIS A 559 12.83 7.90 -0.55
N ILE A 560 13.80 7.02 -0.35
CA ILE A 560 14.69 6.49 -1.38
C ILE A 560 14.39 5.00 -1.55
N GLN A 561 14.20 4.58 -2.80
CA GLN A 561 14.05 3.17 -3.15
C GLN A 561 15.07 2.81 -4.23
N VAL A 562 15.87 1.79 -3.95
CA VAL A 562 16.88 1.25 -4.86
C VAL A 562 16.54 -0.20 -5.16
N SER A 563 16.33 -0.53 -6.43
CA SER A 563 16.14 -1.90 -6.88
C SER A 563 17.44 -2.55 -7.32
N THR A 564 17.44 -3.88 -7.45
CA THR A 564 18.57 -4.61 -8.03
C THR A 564 18.89 -4.16 -9.45
N MET A 565 17.88 -3.74 -10.23
CA MET A 565 18.10 -3.17 -11.57
C MET A 565 18.79 -1.80 -11.52
N ASP A 566 18.46 -0.97 -10.52
CA ASP A 566 19.09 0.33 -10.34
C ASP A 566 20.57 0.18 -9.96
N ILE A 567 20.90 -0.85 -9.18
CA ILE A 567 22.29 -1.24 -8.89
C ILE A 567 23.04 -1.62 -10.16
N GLU A 568 22.48 -2.51 -10.99
CA GLU A 568 23.13 -2.91 -12.26
C GLU A 568 23.35 -1.72 -13.19
N LYS A 569 22.34 -0.84 -13.29
CA LYS A 569 22.42 0.40 -14.06
C LYS A 569 23.56 1.28 -13.56
N LEU A 570 23.68 1.49 -12.24
CA LEU A 570 24.76 2.31 -11.68
C LEU A 570 26.14 1.69 -11.95
N ILE A 571 26.28 0.37 -11.82
CA ILE A 571 27.55 -0.32 -12.11
C ILE A 571 27.95 -0.10 -13.58
N TYR A 572 26.99 -0.21 -14.50
CA TYR A 572 27.22 0.05 -15.92
C TYR A 572 27.66 1.51 -16.17
N GLU A 573 26.94 2.47 -15.60
CA GLU A 573 27.25 3.90 -15.74
C GLU A 573 28.62 4.26 -15.14
N LEU A 574 28.97 3.72 -13.97
CA LEU A 574 30.29 3.92 -13.36
C LEU A 574 31.41 3.41 -14.27
N LYS A 575 31.29 2.20 -14.83
CA LYS A 575 32.27 1.66 -15.77
C LYS A 575 32.44 2.52 -17.02
N SER A 576 31.36 3.14 -17.50
CA SER A 576 31.43 4.05 -18.65
C SER A 576 32.22 5.34 -18.38
N MET A 577 32.38 5.71 -17.10
CA MET A 577 33.11 6.89 -16.63
C MET A 577 34.51 6.56 -16.07
N GLU A 578 35.08 5.41 -16.43
CA GLU A 578 36.35 4.94 -15.88
C GLU A 578 37.54 5.87 -16.15
N LEU A 579 37.55 6.51 -17.31
CA LEU A 579 38.60 7.46 -17.66
C LEU A 579 38.57 8.72 -16.78
N GLU A 580 37.37 9.21 -16.44
CA GLU A 580 37.18 10.42 -15.64
C GLU A 580 37.33 10.18 -14.14
N ILE A 581 36.82 9.05 -13.63
CA ILE A 581 36.76 8.73 -12.19
C ILE A 581 38.05 8.01 -11.73
N GLY A 582 38.65 7.21 -12.61
CA GLY A 582 39.81 6.36 -12.32
C GLY A 582 39.41 4.94 -11.90
N PRO A 583 40.18 3.92 -12.33
CA PRO A 583 39.83 2.51 -12.17
C PRO A 583 39.79 2.03 -10.71
N GLU A 584 40.66 2.55 -9.85
CA GLU A 584 40.71 2.16 -8.43
C GLU A 584 39.44 2.62 -7.67
N ASN A 585 39.00 3.85 -7.93
CA ASN A 585 37.78 4.41 -7.34
C ASN A 585 36.54 3.63 -7.78
N ILE A 586 36.47 3.23 -9.05
CA ILE A 586 35.37 2.41 -9.57
C ILE A 586 35.41 1.01 -8.97
N ARG A 587 36.58 0.37 -8.86
CA ARG A 587 36.70 -0.95 -8.25
C ARG A 587 36.20 -0.95 -6.81
N ALA A 588 36.61 0.03 -6.02
CA ALA A 588 36.15 0.20 -4.64
C ALA A 588 34.63 0.47 -4.56
N ALA A 589 34.11 1.34 -5.43
CA ALA A 589 32.67 1.62 -5.50
C ALA A 589 31.84 0.37 -5.87
N ILE A 590 32.27 -0.38 -6.89
CA ILE A 590 31.58 -1.60 -7.31
C ILE A 590 31.60 -2.66 -6.20
N GLN A 591 32.68 -2.76 -5.43
CA GLN A 591 32.76 -3.69 -4.31
C GLN A 591 31.65 -3.43 -3.28
N ILE A 592 31.54 -2.20 -2.77
CA ILE A 592 30.51 -1.88 -1.76
C ILE A 592 29.09 -1.91 -2.33
N ILE A 593 28.91 -1.56 -3.60
CA ILE A 593 27.62 -1.69 -4.29
C ILE A 593 27.20 -3.16 -4.40
N ASN A 594 28.15 -4.06 -4.69
CA ASN A 594 27.89 -5.50 -4.69
C ASN A 594 27.59 -6.03 -3.29
N GLU A 595 28.22 -5.51 -2.24
CA GLU A 595 27.87 -5.86 -0.86
C GLU A 595 26.42 -5.46 -0.53
N LEU A 596 25.97 -4.27 -0.95
CA LEU A 596 24.55 -3.87 -0.85
C LEU A 596 23.64 -4.84 -1.62
N LYS A 597 24.01 -5.19 -2.84
CA LYS A 597 23.26 -6.16 -3.66
C LYS A 597 23.15 -7.52 -2.97
N MET A 598 24.24 -8.02 -2.39
CA MET A 598 24.24 -9.29 -1.64
C MET A 598 23.32 -9.18 -0.41
N LYS A 599 23.42 -8.10 0.37
CA LYS A 599 22.47 -7.84 1.47
C LYS A 599 21.01 -7.88 0.98
N MET A 600 20.70 -7.24 -0.13
CA MET A 600 19.36 -7.24 -0.73
C MET A 600 18.88 -8.65 -1.12
N LEU A 601 19.77 -9.49 -1.64
CA LEU A 601 19.40 -10.84 -2.10
C LEU A 601 19.18 -11.80 -0.93
N PHE A 602 20.07 -11.81 0.06
CA PHE A 602 20.16 -12.85 1.09
C PHE A 602 19.49 -12.51 2.42
N ASN A 603 19.23 -11.24 2.74
CA ASN A 603 18.54 -10.88 3.99
C ASN A 603 17.03 -11.16 3.92
N GLU A 604 16.43 -11.37 5.09
CA GLU A 604 14.99 -11.54 5.20
C GLU A 604 14.22 -10.30 4.71
N ARG A 605 13.14 -10.54 3.97
CA ARG A 605 12.22 -9.49 3.49
C ARG A 605 11.36 -8.97 4.62
N GLY A 606 11.06 -7.67 4.59
CA GLY A 606 10.23 -7.00 5.58
C GLY A 606 10.92 -6.78 6.92
N VAL A 607 12.26 -6.94 6.97
CA VAL A 607 13.08 -6.71 8.16
C VAL A 607 13.95 -5.47 7.96
N LYS A 608 14.20 -4.74 9.06
CA LYS A 608 15.09 -3.58 9.08
C LYS A 608 16.53 -4.08 8.91
N VAL A 609 17.25 -3.48 7.98
CA VAL A 609 18.62 -3.83 7.64
C VAL A 609 19.53 -2.68 8.06
N PRO A 610 20.61 -2.95 8.81
CA PRO A 610 21.54 -1.91 9.20
C PRO A 610 22.34 -1.40 7.99
N ALA A 611 22.69 -0.12 8.04
CA ALA A 611 23.59 0.52 7.09
C ALA A 611 24.88 -0.29 6.92
N LEU A 612 25.47 -0.25 5.72
CA LEU A 612 26.80 -0.81 5.48
C LEU A 612 27.89 0.08 6.08
N ASP A 613 27.78 1.39 5.86
CA ASP A 613 28.69 2.39 6.40
C ASP A 613 27.95 3.72 6.57
N LYS A 614 27.63 4.10 7.81
CA LYS A 614 26.86 5.32 8.14
C LYS A 614 27.50 6.63 7.64
N SER A 615 28.79 6.62 7.34
CA SER A 615 29.55 7.77 6.86
C SER A 615 29.80 7.76 5.35
N PHE A 616 29.29 6.74 4.64
CA PHE A 616 29.62 6.50 3.25
C PHE A 616 29.25 7.66 2.34
N LYS A 617 30.22 8.05 1.51
CA LYS A 617 30.06 8.99 0.39
C LYS A 617 30.97 8.54 -0.74
N PHE A 618 30.56 8.72 -1.99
CA PHE A 618 31.47 8.47 -3.11
C PHE A 618 32.51 9.61 -3.17
N GLY A 619 33.80 9.26 -3.04
CA GLY A 619 34.90 10.25 -3.11
C GLY A 619 34.99 11.02 -4.45
N PHE A 620 34.28 10.55 -5.47
CA PHE A 620 34.24 11.12 -6.83
C PHE A 620 32.90 11.78 -7.18
N GLU A 621 32.01 12.06 -6.21
CA GLU A 621 30.73 12.74 -6.48
C GLU A 621 30.88 14.01 -7.33
N SER A 622 31.88 14.84 -7.03
CA SER A 622 32.15 16.07 -7.78
C SER A 622 32.51 15.82 -9.25
N ILE A 623 33.18 14.71 -9.55
CA ILE A 623 33.54 14.27 -10.91
C ILE A 623 32.28 13.76 -11.61
N TRP A 624 31.48 12.93 -10.96
CA TRP A 624 30.20 12.46 -11.47
C TRP A 624 29.30 13.63 -11.87
N TYR A 625 29.00 14.55 -10.96
CA TYR A 625 28.14 15.70 -11.23
C TYR A 625 28.74 16.72 -12.21
N LYS A 626 30.03 16.59 -12.56
CA LYS A 626 30.70 17.45 -13.56
C LYS A 626 30.70 16.84 -14.96
N TYR A 627 30.74 15.51 -15.08
CA TYR A 627 30.95 14.83 -16.37
C TYR A 627 29.86 13.86 -16.77
N TYR A 628 29.00 13.40 -15.85
CA TYR A 628 27.91 12.49 -16.16
C TYR A 628 26.96 13.12 -17.20
N GLU A 629 26.68 12.37 -18.25
CA GLU A 629 25.73 12.69 -19.32
C GLU A 629 24.68 11.56 -19.34
N GLY A 630 23.50 11.82 -18.80
CA GLY A 630 22.45 10.82 -18.65
C GLY A 630 21.19 11.36 -17.99
N SER A 631 20.15 10.53 -17.92
CA SER A 631 18.82 10.92 -17.43
C SER A 631 18.63 10.73 -15.92
N ASP A 632 19.48 9.94 -15.24
CA ASP A 632 19.27 9.54 -13.84
C ASP A 632 20.48 9.87 -12.96
N VAL A 633 20.85 11.15 -12.97
CA VAL A 633 21.98 11.67 -12.18
C VAL A 633 21.82 11.41 -10.67
N SER A 634 20.57 11.25 -10.19
CA SER A 634 20.24 10.95 -8.78
C SER A 634 20.62 9.55 -8.35
N LEU A 635 20.82 8.62 -9.28
CA LEU A 635 21.07 7.22 -8.96
C LEU A 635 22.30 7.02 -8.06
N LEU A 636 23.39 7.76 -8.33
CA LEU A 636 24.59 7.75 -7.48
C LEU A 636 24.25 8.14 -6.02
N LYS A 637 23.49 9.22 -5.84
CA LYS A 637 23.06 9.71 -4.51
C LYS A 637 22.14 8.73 -3.82
N ASN A 638 21.22 8.11 -4.55
CA ASN A 638 20.25 7.15 -4.03
C ASN A 638 20.94 5.88 -3.53
N VAL A 639 21.90 5.34 -4.30
CA VAL A 639 22.69 4.18 -3.88
C VAL A 639 23.61 4.53 -2.72
N ALA A 640 24.25 5.71 -2.73
CA ALA A 640 25.04 6.17 -1.59
C ALA A 640 24.19 6.23 -0.30
N ALA A 641 22.97 6.74 -0.37
CA ALA A 641 22.05 6.77 0.76
C ALA A 641 21.63 5.36 1.20
N ALA A 642 21.36 4.44 0.27
CA ALA A 642 21.04 3.05 0.60
C ALA A 642 22.21 2.32 1.31
N ILE A 643 23.46 2.66 0.99
CA ILE A 643 24.65 2.15 1.69
C ILE A 643 24.78 2.79 3.08
N ALA A 644 24.52 4.10 3.17
CA ALA A 644 24.75 4.90 4.38
C ALA A 644 23.65 4.82 5.42
N GLN A 645 22.44 4.40 5.05
CA GLN A 645 21.27 4.47 5.90
C GLN A 645 20.67 3.10 6.14
N GLU A 646 20.10 2.94 7.33
CA GLU A 646 19.29 1.78 7.67
C GLU A 646 18.04 1.78 6.80
N GLY A 647 17.58 0.60 6.39
CA GLY A 647 16.49 0.48 5.43
C GLY A 647 15.70 -0.80 5.60
N VAL A 648 14.74 -1.02 4.72
CA VAL A 648 13.90 -2.22 4.70
C VAL A 648 13.97 -2.83 3.31
N ILE A 649 14.22 -4.14 3.25
CA ILE A 649 14.17 -4.89 1.99
C ILE A 649 12.74 -5.37 1.76
N THR A 650 12.20 -5.09 0.58
CA THR A 650 10.91 -5.62 0.15
C THR A 650 11.02 -6.33 -1.18
N GLU A 651 10.05 -7.21 -1.43
CA GLU A 651 9.91 -7.92 -2.69
C GLU A 651 8.47 -7.83 -3.17
N TYR A 652 8.29 -7.29 -4.37
CA TYR A 652 6.98 -7.20 -5.02
C TYR A 652 7.11 -7.63 -6.48
N ASN A 653 6.28 -8.56 -6.94
CA ASN A 653 6.35 -9.13 -8.29
C ASN A 653 7.77 -9.60 -8.68
N LYS A 654 8.48 -10.29 -7.76
CA LYS A 654 9.88 -10.74 -7.91
C LYS A 654 10.92 -9.61 -8.07
N LYS A 655 10.53 -8.34 -7.89
CA LYS A 655 11.45 -7.21 -7.86
C LYS A 655 11.84 -6.92 -6.41
N ILE A 656 13.13 -7.06 -6.12
CA ILE A 656 13.70 -6.77 -4.80
C ILE A 656 14.13 -5.31 -4.74
N THR A 657 13.69 -4.61 -3.70
CA THR A 657 13.97 -3.20 -3.45
C THR A 657 14.47 -2.97 -2.03
N TYR A 658 15.45 -2.09 -1.88
CA TYR A 658 15.88 -1.52 -0.61
C TYR A 658 15.27 -0.14 -0.47
N ALA A 659 14.46 0.05 0.57
CA ALA A 659 13.84 1.33 0.91
C ALA A 659 14.56 1.95 2.11
N THR A 660 14.84 3.25 2.06
CA THR A 660 15.40 4.00 3.19
C THR A 660 14.94 5.46 3.12
N THR A 661 15.20 6.22 4.17
CA THR A 661 14.80 7.62 4.27
C THR A 661 15.98 8.50 4.63
N LYS A 662 16.15 9.57 3.86
CA LYS A 662 17.18 10.58 4.10
C LYS A 662 16.56 11.89 4.56
N LYS A 663 17.14 12.49 5.60
CA LYS A 663 16.86 13.88 6.00
C LYS A 663 17.42 14.85 4.96
N ILE A 664 16.61 15.80 4.53
CA ILE A 664 17.06 16.89 3.68
C ILE A 664 17.67 17.98 4.58
N ALA A 665 18.96 18.25 4.38
CA ALA A 665 19.67 19.29 5.10
C ALA A 665 19.37 20.67 4.47
N TYR A 666 18.75 21.54 5.25
CA TYR A 666 18.54 22.94 4.90
C TYR A 666 19.44 23.82 5.76
N ASP A 667 20.17 24.73 5.11
CA ASP A 667 20.92 25.77 5.81
C ASP A 667 20.07 27.04 5.92
N PHE A 668 19.38 27.17 7.06
CA PHE A 668 18.54 28.32 7.39
C PHE A 668 19.25 29.40 8.22
N SER A 669 20.56 29.25 8.47
CA SER A 669 21.31 30.08 9.41
C SER A 669 21.24 31.59 9.15
N ASN A 670 21.09 32.01 7.89
CA ASN A 670 21.02 33.43 7.49
C ASN A 670 19.59 33.95 7.28
N TYR A 671 18.57 33.15 7.59
CA TYR A 671 17.18 33.46 7.26
C TYR A 671 16.28 33.42 8.49
N ASN A 672 15.38 34.40 8.56
CA ASN A 672 14.18 34.32 9.37
C ASN A 672 13.14 33.51 8.58
N VAL A 673 12.90 32.26 9.00
CA VAL A 673 12.06 31.32 8.25
C VAL A 673 10.63 31.38 8.76
N VAL A 674 9.69 31.60 7.84
CA VAL A 674 8.25 31.50 8.10
C VAL A 674 7.65 30.44 7.19
N ILE A 675 7.04 29.40 7.76
CA ILE A 675 6.38 28.34 7.00
C ILE A 675 4.87 28.50 7.14
N LEU A 676 4.16 28.56 6.02
CA LEU A 676 2.72 28.81 5.95
C LEU A 676 1.96 27.51 5.63
N ASP A 677 1.86 26.61 6.59
CA ASP A 677 1.20 25.31 6.43
C ASP A 677 0.02 25.15 7.39
N GLY A 678 -1.19 25.08 6.84
CA GLY A 678 -2.44 25.03 7.62
C GLY A 678 -2.60 23.76 8.44
N THR A 679 -1.90 22.68 8.08
CA THR A 679 -2.00 21.37 8.76
C THR A 679 -0.81 21.06 9.66
N ALA A 680 0.13 22.00 9.82
CA ALA A 680 1.38 21.78 10.54
C ALA A 680 1.20 21.27 11.99
N LYS A 681 0.10 21.65 12.66
CA LYS A 681 -0.20 21.19 14.02
C LYS A 681 -0.25 19.67 14.14
N TYR A 682 -0.62 18.96 13.08
CA TYR A 682 -0.90 17.52 13.09
C TYR A 682 0.03 16.70 12.18
N ASP A 683 1.09 17.32 11.67
CA ASP A 683 2.05 16.71 10.76
C ASP A 683 3.33 16.35 11.52
N LEU A 684 3.44 15.08 11.91
CA LEU A 684 4.52 14.55 12.75
C LEU A 684 5.92 14.73 12.16
N GLU A 685 6.06 14.97 10.84
CA GLU A 685 7.37 15.24 10.24
C GLU A 685 8.00 16.55 10.73
N TYR A 686 7.21 17.50 11.26
CA TYR A 686 7.76 18.72 11.85
C TYR A 686 8.60 18.46 13.10
N GLY A 687 8.43 17.31 13.76
CA GLY A 687 9.23 16.90 14.94
C GLY A 687 10.74 16.80 14.65
N TYR A 688 11.14 16.84 13.38
CA TYR A 688 12.53 16.82 12.93
C TYR A 688 13.31 18.13 13.06
N PHE A 689 12.62 19.25 13.23
CA PHE A 689 13.25 20.55 13.38
C PHE A 689 13.46 20.84 14.87
N ASN A 690 14.73 20.97 15.29
CA ASN A 690 15.07 21.21 16.69
C ASN A 690 14.65 22.61 17.19
N ASP A 691 14.63 23.63 16.31
CA ASP A 691 14.36 25.04 16.66
C ASP A 691 13.03 25.55 16.04
N LEU A 692 12.02 24.68 16.01
CA LEU A 692 10.71 24.96 15.42
C LEU A 692 9.74 25.58 16.43
N GLN A 693 9.02 26.62 15.99
CA GLN A 693 7.91 27.19 16.73
C GLN A 693 6.63 27.12 15.89
N ILE A 694 5.72 26.21 16.24
CA ILE A 694 4.39 26.17 15.63
C ILE A 694 3.47 27.08 16.45
N ILE A 695 3.00 28.17 15.86
CA ILE A 695 2.14 29.12 16.57
C ILE A 695 0.76 28.50 16.81
N ASP A 696 0.26 28.60 18.03
CA ASP A 696 -1.12 28.24 18.35
C ASP A 696 -2.09 29.32 17.86
N ILE A 697 -2.55 29.15 16.62
CA ILE A 697 -3.56 30.01 16.01
C ILE A 697 -4.94 29.39 16.27
N PRO A 698 -5.90 30.14 16.85
CA PRO A 698 -7.29 29.69 16.97
C PRO A 698 -7.90 29.39 15.59
N ILE A 699 -8.80 28.40 15.54
CA ILE A 699 -9.51 28.05 14.30
C ILE A 699 -10.31 29.27 13.84
N LEU A 700 -10.06 29.72 12.60
CA LEU A 700 -10.70 30.91 12.02
C LEU A 700 -12.07 30.61 11.41
N LYS A 701 -12.51 29.35 11.43
CA LYS A 701 -13.64 28.81 10.68
C LYS A 701 -14.59 28.00 11.54
N THR A 702 -15.85 27.91 11.10
CA THR A 702 -16.85 26.99 11.64
C THR A 702 -17.21 25.98 10.58
N TYR A 703 -17.35 24.71 10.93
CA TYR A 703 -17.69 23.62 10.00
C TYR A 703 -19.13 23.13 10.12
N ASN A 704 -20.00 23.88 10.80
CA ASN A 704 -21.43 23.58 11.00
C ASN A 704 -22.28 23.37 9.73
N HIS A 705 -21.78 23.78 8.56
CA HIS A 705 -22.46 23.65 7.26
C HIS A 705 -21.84 22.53 6.39
N LEU A 706 -20.93 21.75 6.97
CA LEU A 706 -20.29 20.59 6.35
C LEU A 706 -20.99 19.32 6.85
N THR A 707 -21.39 18.45 5.93
CA THR A 707 -21.94 17.13 6.24
C THR A 707 -21.02 16.05 5.69
N PHE A 708 -20.56 15.15 6.56
CA PHE A 708 -19.86 13.93 6.18
C PHE A 708 -20.85 12.79 5.97
N TYR A 709 -20.80 12.19 4.78
CA TYR A 709 -21.47 10.94 4.47
C TYR A 709 -20.42 9.83 4.49
N TYR A 710 -20.54 8.95 5.46
CA TYR A 710 -19.54 7.95 5.74
C TYR A 710 -20.07 6.55 5.45
N ASP A 711 -19.39 5.82 4.54
CA ASP A 711 -19.64 4.42 4.26
C ASP A 711 -18.52 3.54 4.83
N SER A 712 -18.86 2.83 5.93
CA SER A 712 -17.96 1.91 6.63
C SER A 712 -17.91 0.50 6.02
N THR A 713 -18.79 0.19 5.07
CA THR A 713 -18.96 -1.17 4.54
C THR A 713 -18.02 -1.45 3.37
N ILE A 714 -17.71 -0.40 2.59
CA ILE A 714 -16.93 -0.51 1.37
C ILE A 714 -15.43 -0.33 1.65
N SER A 715 -14.63 -1.30 1.20
CA SER A 715 -13.19 -1.11 1.11
C SER A 715 -12.86 -0.46 -0.24
N SER A 716 -12.41 0.79 -0.20
CA SER A 716 -12.00 1.57 -1.37
C SER A 716 -10.48 1.44 -1.63
N SER A 717 -9.88 0.31 -1.24
CA SER A 717 -8.45 0.08 -1.46
C SER A 717 -8.11 0.11 -2.94
N LYS A 718 -6.87 0.51 -3.25
CA LYS A 718 -6.33 0.57 -4.62
C LYS A 718 -6.62 -0.71 -5.43
N THR A 719 -6.40 -1.88 -4.83
CA THR A 719 -6.61 -3.18 -5.48
C THR A 719 -8.10 -3.46 -5.70
N ARG A 720 -8.94 -3.24 -4.70
CA ARG A 720 -10.37 -3.52 -4.83
C ARG A 720 -11.04 -2.63 -5.88
N LEU A 721 -10.75 -1.33 -5.89
CA LEU A 721 -11.27 -0.42 -6.93
C LEU A 721 -10.77 -0.76 -8.34
N PHE A 722 -9.64 -1.45 -8.45
CA PHE A 722 -9.11 -1.89 -9.73
C PHE A 722 -9.86 -3.12 -10.27
N GLU A 723 -10.24 -4.05 -9.38
CA GLU A 723 -10.83 -5.34 -9.75
C GLU A 723 -12.37 -5.33 -9.75
N ASP A 724 -12.99 -4.50 -8.91
CA ASP A 724 -14.43 -4.49 -8.67
C ASP A 724 -15.17 -3.53 -9.62
N SER A 725 -15.50 -4.05 -10.80
CA SER A 725 -16.22 -3.28 -11.83
C SER A 725 -17.63 -2.85 -11.41
N GLU A 726 -18.30 -3.63 -10.55
CA GLU A 726 -19.64 -3.33 -10.06
C GLU A 726 -19.62 -2.12 -9.13
N LEU A 727 -18.72 -2.13 -8.14
CA LEU A 727 -18.52 -0.99 -7.23
C LEU A 727 -18.20 0.28 -8.02
N LYS A 728 -17.34 0.18 -9.03
CA LYS A 728 -16.99 1.31 -9.89
C LYS A 728 -18.21 1.86 -10.64
N ASN A 729 -19.06 1.00 -11.18
CA ASN A 729 -20.27 1.41 -11.88
C ASN A 729 -21.28 2.09 -10.93
N LYS A 730 -21.47 1.53 -9.73
CA LYS A 730 -22.32 2.12 -8.67
C LYS A 730 -21.81 3.50 -8.24
N LEU A 731 -20.50 3.65 -8.04
CA LEU A 731 -19.87 4.95 -7.76
C LEU A 731 -20.13 5.97 -8.88
N VAL A 732 -19.96 5.56 -10.14
CA VAL A 732 -20.20 6.43 -11.31
C VAL A 732 -21.65 6.88 -11.37
N GLN A 733 -22.58 5.95 -11.21
CA GLN A 733 -24.02 6.26 -11.19
C GLN A 733 -24.36 7.25 -10.08
N PHE A 734 -23.92 6.97 -8.85
CA PHE A 734 -24.12 7.83 -7.70
C PHE A 734 -23.62 9.26 -7.95
N VAL A 735 -22.39 9.42 -8.44
CA VAL A 735 -21.81 10.73 -8.73
C VAL A 735 -22.58 11.44 -9.85
N GLN A 736 -22.97 10.73 -10.92
CA GLN A 736 -23.78 11.30 -12.00
C GLN A 736 -25.12 11.83 -11.48
N GLU A 737 -25.82 11.05 -10.65
CA GLU A 737 -27.09 11.43 -10.04
C GLU A 737 -26.95 12.68 -9.16
N LYS A 738 -25.95 12.71 -8.27
CA LYS A 738 -25.70 13.86 -7.39
C LYS A 738 -25.25 15.11 -8.17
N SER A 739 -24.56 14.94 -9.30
CA SER A 739 -24.08 16.05 -10.12
C SER A 739 -25.20 16.86 -10.81
N VAL A 740 -26.44 16.33 -10.79
CA VAL A 740 -27.62 17.06 -11.26
C VAL A 740 -27.87 18.29 -10.41
N ASP A 741 -27.76 18.14 -9.08
CA ASP A 741 -28.16 19.13 -8.09
C ASP A 741 -27.02 20.08 -7.70
N LYS A 742 -25.77 19.60 -7.75
CA LYS A 742 -24.61 20.33 -7.23
C LYS A 742 -23.31 20.02 -7.97
N PRO A 743 -22.35 20.96 -8.03
CA PRO A 743 -21.04 20.71 -8.61
C PRO A 743 -20.22 19.79 -7.68
N ILE A 744 -19.61 18.75 -8.26
CA ILE A 744 -18.84 17.73 -7.53
C ILE A 744 -17.35 17.73 -7.92
N LEU A 745 -16.48 17.68 -6.91
CA LEU A 745 -15.08 17.29 -7.07
C LEU A 745 -14.92 15.81 -6.71
N VAL A 746 -14.36 15.01 -7.61
CA VAL A 746 -14.00 13.62 -7.36
C VAL A 746 -12.48 13.51 -7.20
N LEU A 747 -12.04 12.96 -6.07
CA LEU A 747 -10.63 12.63 -5.82
C LEU A 747 -10.43 11.12 -5.84
N CYS A 748 -9.44 10.67 -6.60
CA CYS A 748 -9.15 9.25 -6.79
C CYS A 748 -7.64 9.00 -6.93
N TYR A 749 -7.25 7.73 -7.07
CA TYR A 749 -5.87 7.39 -7.40
C TYR A 749 -5.50 7.85 -8.81
N LYS A 750 -4.24 8.29 -9.01
CA LYS A 750 -3.75 8.83 -10.29
C LYS A 750 -4.03 7.95 -11.51
N PHE A 751 -3.90 6.63 -11.38
CA PHE A 751 -4.13 5.67 -12.47
C PHE A 751 -5.61 5.47 -12.82
N LEU A 752 -6.55 5.85 -11.92
CA LEU A 752 -7.99 5.77 -12.19
C LEU A 752 -8.53 7.06 -12.82
N LYS A 753 -7.77 8.15 -12.77
CA LYS A 753 -8.20 9.48 -13.21
C LYS A 753 -8.73 9.45 -14.65
N GLU A 754 -7.93 8.98 -15.60
CA GLU A 754 -8.30 8.95 -17.02
C GLU A 754 -9.55 8.08 -17.26
N SER A 755 -9.67 6.97 -16.53
CA SER A 755 -10.83 6.09 -16.63
C SER A 755 -12.11 6.78 -16.15
N PHE A 756 -12.07 7.48 -15.02
CA PHE A 756 -13.21 8.25 -14.54
C PHE A 756 -13.49 9.48 -15.45
N GLU A 757 -12.47 10.17 -15.96
CA GLU A 757 -12.65 11.28 -16.91
C GLU A 757 -13.42 10.85 -18.16
N SER A 758 -13.14 9.65 -18.67
CA SER A 758 -13.90 9.04 -19.76
C SER A 758 -15.36 8.77 -19.37
N MET A 759 -15.60 8.20 -18.19
CA MET A 759 -16.93 7.86 -17.68
C MET A 759 -17.82 9.09 -17.39
N PHE A 760 -17.22 10.22 -17.00
CA PHE A 760 -17.91 11.47 -16.66
C PHE A 760 -17.76 12.56 -17.75
N ALA A 761 -17.38 12.20 -18.98
CA ALA A 761 -17.02 13.16 -20.03
C ALA A 761 -18.13 14.19 -20.33
N LYS A 762 -19.41 13.81 -20.19
CA LYS A 762 -20.55 14.71 -20.43
C LYS A 762 -20.68 15.75 -19.31
N GLU A 763 -20.58 15.31 -18.08
CA GLU A 763 -20.71 16.11 -16.87
C GLU A 763 -19.51 17.05 -16.70
N ILE A 764 -18.30 16.60 -17.06
CA ILE A 764 -17.09 17.44 -17.12
C ILE A 764 -17.27 18.55 -18.16
N LYS A 765 -17.74 18.21 -19.37
CA LYS A 765 -18.01 19.22 -20.41
C LYS A 765 -19.07 20.24 -19.99
N ALA A 766 -20.01 19.84 -19.13
CA ALA A 766 -21.02 20.71 -18.54
C ALA A 766 -20.54 21.45 -17.27
N ASN A 767 -19.26 21.30 -16.88
CA ASN A 767 -18.67 21.88 -15.66
C ASN A 767 -19.42 21.49 -14.36
N LYS A 768 -20.04 20.30 -14.35
CA LYS A 768 -20.74 19.75 -13.18
C LYS A 768 -19.82 18.87 -12.32
N ILE A 769 -18.84 18.23 -12.94
CA ILE A 769 -17.87 17.36 -12.28
C ILE A 769 -16.46 17.82 -12.62
N ALA A 770 -15.60 17.93 -11.62
CA ALA A 770 -14.15 17.90 -11.79
C ALA A 770 -13.58 16.61 -11.22
N ILE A 771 -12.55 16.10 -11.88
CA ILE A 771 -11.83 14.92 -11.41
C ILE A 771 -10.38 15.30 -11.25
N ASN A 772 -9.82 14.91 -10.10
CA ASN A 772 -8.39 14.98 -9.91
C ASN A 772 -7.91 13.77 -9.11
N HIS A 773 -6.61 13.71 -8.87
CA HIS A 773 -6.00 12.71 -8.02
C HIS A 773 -5.45 13.32 -6.75
N PHE A 774 -5.31 12.48 -5.74
CA PHE A 774 -4.70 12.83 -4.46
C PHE A 774 -3.34 13.54 -4.64
N GLY A 775 -3.10 14.55 -3.80
CA GLY A 775 -1.90 15.40 -3.85
C GLY A 775 -1.90 16.47 -4.95
N ASN A 776 -2.72 16.37 -5.99
CA ASN A 776 -2.73 17.35 -7.10
C ASN A 776 -3.78 18.47 -6.93
N VAL A 777 -4.50 18.51 -5.82
CA VAL A 777 -5.34 19.65 -5.44
C VAL A 777 -4.65 20.60 -4.45
N LYS A 778 -3.55 20.15 -3.81
CA LYS A 778 -2.73 20.95 -2.90
C LYS A 778 -2.18 22.20 -3.60
N GLY A 779 -2.30 23.36 -2.94
CA GLY A 779 -1.91 24.65 -3.52
C GLY A 779 -2.79 25.18 -4.65
N SER A 780 -3.88 24.50 -5.03
CA SER A 780 -4.80 24.98 -6.08
C SER A 780 -6.03 25.71 -5.52
N ASN A 781 -6.50 26.71 -6.27
CA ASN A 781 -7.75 27.44 -5.99
C ASN A 781 -8.89 27.04 -6.95
N ASN A 782 -8.63 26.12 -7.89
CA ASN A 782 -9.56 25.82 -9.00
C ASN A 782 -10.83 25.07 -8.58
N TYR A 783 -10.94 24.71 -7.31
CA TYR A 783 -11.99 23.85 -6.78
C TYR A 783 -12.93 24.55 -5.78
N ALA A 784 -12.72 25.84 -5.51
CA ALA A 784 -13.48 26.58 -4.50
C ALA A 784 -14.98 26.72 -4.82
N GLN A 785 -15.39 26.46 -6.07
CA GLN A 785 -16.79 26.49 -6.51
C GLN A 785 -17.55 25.17 -6.30
N TYR A 786 -16.84 24.07 -6.01
CA TYR A 786 -17.49 22.77 -5.77
C TYR A 786 -18.08 22.74 -4.37
N SER A 787 -19.27 22.19 -4.21
CA SER A 787 -19.96 22.07 -2.91
C SER A 787 -20.10 20.62 -2.45
N CYS A 788 -19.55 19.68 -3.21
CA CYS A 788 -19.53 18.27 -2.89
C CYS A 788 -18.15 17.70 -3.24
N LEU A 789 -17.58 16.92 -2.33
CA LEU A 789 -16.34 16.18 -2.51
C LEU A 789 -16.62 14.68 -2.35
N VAL A 790 -16.17 13.89 -3.32
CA VAL A 790 -16.25 12.43 -3.28
C VAL A 790 -14.82 11.88 -3.23
N ILE A 791 -14.46 11.27 -2.10
CA ILE A 791 -13.12 10.73 -1.83
C ILE A 791 -13.12 9.23 -2.13
N ILE A 792 -12.62 8.85 -3.30
CA ILE A 792 -12.56 7.46 -3.77
C ILE A 792 -11.21 6.85 -3.38
N GLY A 793 -11.14 6.30 -2.16
CA GLY A 793 -9.94 5.65 -1.62
C GLY A 793 -9.27 6.45 -0.52
N ILE A 794 -8.34 5.80 0.19
CA ILE A 794 -7.40 6.46 1.11
C ILE A 794 -5.99 6.23 0.56
N VAL A 795 -5.20 7.28 0.43
CA VAL A 795 -3.82 7.14 -0.01
C VAL A 795 -3.01 6.43 1.07
N SER A 796 -2.43 5.30 0.70
CA SER A 796 -1.35 4.66 1.45
C SER A 796 -0.10 4.73 0.59
N LYS A 797 0.98 5.30 1.13
CA LYS A 797 2.28 5.42 0.45
C LYS A 797 3.09 4.11 0.49
N GLY A 798 2.51 3.04 1.06
CA GLY A 798 3.09 1.72 1.17
C GLY A 798 3.84 1.51 2.48
N ASP A 799 3.91 0.26 2.94
CA ASP A 799 4.50 -0.05 4.25
C ASP A 799 5.95 0.42 4.39
N PRO A 800 6.85 0.23 3.38
CA PRO A 800 8.23 0.68 3.50
C PRO A 800 8.37 2.19 3.71
N TYR A 801 7.46 2.99 3.13
CA TYR A 801 7.46 4.43 3.36
C TYR A 801 7.21 4.75 4.84
N TYR A 802 6.15 4.16 5.42
CA TYR A 802 5.80 4.43 6.81
C TYR A 802 6.84 3.87 7.78
N LEU A 803 7.40 2.69 7.48
CA LEU A 803 8.45 2.07 8.29
C LEU A 803 9.73 2.92 8.31
N CYS A 804 10.22 3.33 7.14
CA CYS A 804 11.47 4.10 7.06
C CYS A 804 11.30 5.51 7.63
N ASN A 805 10.19 6.20 7.33
CA ASN A 805 10.00 7.56 7.83
C ASN A 805 9.70 7.62 9.32
N SER A 806 8.88 6.71 9.88
CA SER A 806 8.59 6.69 11.32
C SER A 806 9.82 6.39 12.16
N GLY A 807 10.65 5.40 11.75
CA GLY A 807 11.91 5.12 12.44
C GLY A 807 12.89 6.29 12.39
N ALA A 808 12.72 7.16 11.40
CA ALA A 808 13.52 8.35 11.27
C ALA A 808 12.97 9.49 12.18
N VAL A 809 11.64 9.61 12.36
CA VAL A 809 10.99 10.61 13.25
C VAL A 809 11.16 10.25 14.74
N PHE A 810 10.98 8.97 15.11
CA PHE A 810 10.91 8.55 16.52
C PHE A 810 12.19 7.90 17.07
N GLU A 811 13.17 7.59 16.23
CA GLU A 811 14.44 6.92 16.61
C GLU A 811 14.32 5.56 17.35
N GLU A 812 13.16 4.88 17.29
CA GLU A 812 12.92 3.60 17.98
C GLU A 812 13.09 2.35 17.08
N GLU A 813 13.39 1.20 17.69
CA GLU A 813 13.33 -0.11 17.03
C GLU A 813 11.87 -0.50 16.73
N ALA A 814 11.50 -0.40 15.46
CA ALA A 814 10.16 -0.69 14.98
C ALA A 814 9.87 -2.21 14.97
N ASP A 815 8.78 -2.64 15.62
CA ASP A 815 8.11 -3.91 15.29
C ASP A 815 7.42 -3.75 13.93
N LEU A 816 7.96 -4.44 12.92
CA LEU A 816 7.57 -4.33 11.52
C LEU A 816 6.33 -5.17 11.18
N LYS A 817 5.77 -5.89 12.18
CA LYS A 817 4.61 -6.75 11.98
C LYS A 817 3.36 -5.93 11.70
N LEU A 818 2.71 -6.28 10.60
CA LEU A 818 1.41 -5.77 10.20
C LEU A 818 0.34 -6.78 10.54
N THR A 819 -0.80 -6.31 11.03
CA THR A 819 -1.97 -7.13 11.32
C THR A 819 -3.20 -6.52 10.66
N THR A 820 -4.15 -7.37 10.30
CA THR A 820 -5.44 -6.92 9.80
C THR A 820 -6.44 -6.97 10.94
N ILE A 821 -6.89 -5.81 11.38
CA ILE A 821 -7.85 -5.65 12.49
C ILE A 821 -9.09 -4.95 11.94
N LYS A 822 -10.28 -5.52 12.15
CA LYS A 822 -11.55 -5.03 11.56
C LYS A 822 -11.45 -4.77 10.04
N ASN A 823 -10.75 -5.64 9.30
CA ASN A 823 -10.46 -5.49 7.86
C ASN A 823 -9.63 -4.25 7.46
N VAL A 824 -8.92 -3.65 8.42
CA VAL A 824 -7.99 -2.55 8.21
C VAL A 824 -6.58 -3.02 8.54
N ARG A 825 -5.64 -2.75 7.63
CA ARG A 825 -4.23 -3.11 7.82
C ARG A 825 -3.55 -2.08 8.74
N ARG A 826 -3.09 -2.54 9.91
CA ARG A 826 -2.49 -1.74 10.99
C ARG A 826 -1.07 -2.19 11.28
N PHE A 827 -0.20 -1.24 11.64
CA PHE A 827 1.08 -1.58 12.27
C PHE A 827 0.87 -1.96 13.73
N ASN A 828 1.57 -2.99 14.21
CA ASN A 828 1.48 -3.39 15.62
C ASN A 828 2.06 -2.31 16.56
N ASN A 829 3.15 -1.67 16.13
CA ASN A 829 3.72 -0.51 16.79
C ASN A 829 2.81 0.72 16.57
N THR A 830 2.37 1.32 17.68
CA THR A 830 1.43 2.44 17.68
C THR A 830 2.03 3.74 17.16
N GLU A 831 3.34 3.97 17.31
CA GLU A 831 3.99 5.18 16.79
C GLU A 831 4.06 5.17 15.26
N ILE A 832 4.36 4.01 14.66
CA ILE A 832 4.29 3.84 13.20
C ILE A 832 2.86 4.06 12.69
N GLU A 833 1.87 3.52 13.40
CA GLU A 833 0.46 3.72 13.04
C GLU A 833 0.04 5.19 13.20
N LYS A 834 0.48 5.90 14.25
CA LYS A 834 0.27 7.35 14.42
C LYS A 834 0.89 8.13 13.27
N TYR A 835 2.11 7.81 12.86
CA TYR A 835 2.75 8.46 11.71
C TYR A 835 1.97 8.23 10.41
N LYS A 836 1.53 6.99 10.15
CA LYS A 836 0.66 6.66 9.02
C LYS A 836 -0.65 7.45 9.07
N LEU A 837 -1.33 7.48 10.21
CA LEU A 837 -2.60 8.19 10.40
C LEU A 837 -2.41 9.71 10.23
N SER A 838 -1.34 10.29 10.79
CA SER A 838 -0.97 11.70 10.62
C SER A 838 -0.82 12.05 9.13
N ASP A 839 -0.03 11.29 8.37
CA ASP A 839 0.16 11.50 6.93
C ASP A 839 -1.17 11.46 6.14
N GLN A 840 -2.03 10.48 6.46
CA GLN A 840 -3.32 10.31 5.80
C GLN A 840 -4.33 11.42 6.15
N VAL A 841 -4.41 11.77 7.43
CA VAL A 841 -5.33 12.79 7.96
C VAL A 841 -4.92 14.17 7.44
N VAL A 842 -3.64 14.54 7.51
CA VAL A 842 -3.11 15.81 6.98
C VAL A 842 -3.44 15.95 5.50
N SER A 843 -3.16 14.93 4.68
CA SER A 843 -3.50 14.97 3.25
C SER A 843 -5.01 15.17 3.01
N SER A 844 -5.85 14.48 3.78
CA SER A 844 -7.30 14.50 3.57
C SER A 844 -7.94 15.81 4.04
N ILE A 845 -7.45 16.39 5.14
CA ILE A 845 -7.82 17.75 5.58
C ILE A 845 -7.50 18.76 4.47
N GLN A 846 -6.28 18.68 3.91
CA GLN A 846 -5.87 19.58 2.84
C GLN A 846 -6.71 19.44 1.57
N ASP A 847 -7.20 18.24 1.27
CA ASP A 847 -8.09 17.94 0.15
C ASP A 847 -9.51 18.49 0.39
N ILE A 848 -10.08 18.25 1.59
CA ILE A 848 -11.41 18.73 1.99
C ILE A 848 -11.47 20.26 2.00
N LEU A 849 -10.42 20.95 2.48
CA LEU A 849 -10.36 22.41 2.52
C LEU A 849 -10.26 23.10 1.13
N ARG A 850 -10.28 22.34 0.02
CA ARG A 850 -10.25 22.89 -1.36
C ARG A 850 -11.61 23.22 -1.95
N ILE A 851 -12.68 22.66 -1.41
CA ILE A 851 -14.05 22.95 -1.87
C ILE A 851 -14.57 24.28 -1.26
N ASN A 852 -15.84 24.60 -1.47
CA ASN A 852 -16.45 25.87 -1.07
C ASN A 852 -16.40 26.19 0.44
N ILE A 853 -16.14 25.21 1.33
CA ILE A 853 -15.89 25.41 2.78
C ILE A 853 -14.67 26.30 3.07
N ARG A 854 -13.86 26.57 2.05
CA ARG A 854 -12.76 27.53 2.12
C ARG A 854 -13.21 28.93 2.55
N ASN A 855 -14.41 29.36 2.16
CA ASN A 855 -14.85 30.75 2.33
C ASN A 855 -15.59 30.95 3.66
N ASN A 856 -15.06 31.78 4.55
CA ASN A 856 -15.65 32.10 5.87
C ASN A 856 -16.86 33.05 5.80
N SER A 857 -17.37 33.38 4.62
CA SER A 857 -18.66 34.08 4.54
C SER A 857 -19.74 33.12 5.04
N GLU A 858 -20.74 33.65 5.77
CA GLU A 858 -21.94 32.90 6.18
C GLU A 858 -22.43 32.07 4.99
N ALA A 859 -22.05 30.78 4.97
CA ALA A 859 -22.10 29.99 3.77
C ALA A 859 -23.56 29.69 3.50
N LYS A 860 -24.16 30.41 2.54
CA LYS A 860 -25.51 30.15 2.04
C LYS A 860 -25.65 28.74 1.41
N GLN A 861 -24.57 27.97 1.30
CA GLN A 861 -24.53 26.67 0.63
C GLN A 861 -23.82 25.64 1.51
N SER A 862 -24.55 24.59 1.89
CA SER A 862 -24.04 23.41 2.57
C SER A 862 -23.00 22.68 1.72
N ALA A 863 -21.97 22.15 2.36
CA ALA A 863 -20.95 21.32 1.72
C ALA A 863 -21.11 19.85 2.12
N GLU A 864 -20.87 18.93 1.19
CA GLU A 864 -20.94 17.49 1.44
C GLU A 864 -19.62 16.81 1.15
N VAL A 865 -19.20 15.89 2.02
CA VAL A 865 -18.01 15.05 1.81
C VAL A 865 -18.42 13.59 1.94
N TYR A 866 -18.28 12.83 0.85
CA TYR A 866 -18.52 11.39 0.83
C TYR A 866 -17.18 10.65 0.99
N VAL A 867 -17.08 9.83 2.04
CA VAL A 867 -15.88 9.08 2.39
C VAL A 867 -16.21 7.58 2.43
N PHE A 868 -15.53 6.81 1.59
CA PHE A 868 -15.64 5.34 1.58
C PHE A 868 -14.44 4.75 2.32
N SER A 869 -14.61 4.32 3.56
CA SER A 869 -13.49 3.78 4.35
C SER A 869 -13.94 2.84 5.45
N ARG A 870 -13.27 1.69 5.58
CA ARG A 870 -13.45 0.82 6.76
C ARG A 870 -12.68 1.30 8.00
N ASP A 871 -11.79 2.28 7.82
CA ASP A 871 -10.96 2.82 8.90
C ASP A 871 -11.72 3.91 9.67
N THR A 872 -12.44 3.48 10.70
CA THR A 872 -13.19 4.36 11.61
C THR A 872 -12.29 5.30 12.40
N VAL A 873 -11.07 4.88 12.75
CA VAL A 873 -10.10 5.71 13.49
C VAL A 873 -9.71 6.91 12.64
N PHE A 874 -9.35 6.68 11.38
CA PHE A 874 -9.05 7.73 10.42
C PHE A 874 -10.22 8.72 10.26
N VAL A 875 -11.45 8.22 10.15
CA VAL A 875 -12.65 9.08 10.01
C VAL A 875 -12.91 9.88 11.29
N ASN A 876 -12.79 9.27 12.46
CA ASN A 876 -12.95 9.98 13.74
C ASN A 876 -11.93 11.10 13.91
N LEU A 877 -10.68 10.91 13.46
CA LEU A 877 -9.66 11.96 13.46
C LEU A 877 -10.04 13.13 12.54
N LEU A 878 -10.60 12.86 11.36
CA LEU A 878 -11.14 13.91 10.49
C LEU A 878 -12.30 14.65 11.13
N LEU A 879 -13.26 13.94 11.73
CA LEU A 879 -14.41 14.55 12.40
C LEU A 879 -14.01 15.39 13.62
N THR A 880 -12.93 15.01 14.30
CA THR A 880 -12.34 15.80 15.40
C THR A 880 -11.78 17.12 14.89
N TYR A 881 -11.10 17.11 13.73
CA TYR A 881 -10.59 18.33 13.09
C TYR A 881 -11.74 19.23 12.62
N PHE A 882 -12.71 18.66 11.89
CA PHE A 882 -13.88 19.36 11.38
C PHE A 882 -15.00 19.40 12.43
N SER A 883 -14.67 19.94 13.61
CA SER A 883 -15.63 20.06 14.71
C SER A 883 -16.88 20.83 14.29
N GLU A 884 -18.02 20.51 14.91
CA GLU A 884 -19.36 21.03 14.56
C GLU A 884 -19.94 20.53 13.23
N SER A 885 -19.19 19.78 12.42
CA SER A 885 -19.76 19.16 11.21
C SER A 885 -20.83 18.11 11.53
N GLN A 886 -21.76 17.92 10.60
CA GLN A 886 -22.77 16.88 10.67
C GLN A 886 -22.20 15.56 10.12
N VAL A 887 -22.65 14.43 10.66
CA VAL A 887 -22.20 13.10 10.23
C VAL A 887 -23.41 12.21 10.00
N GLU A 888 -23.49 11.64 8.81
CA GLU A 888 -24.50 10.66 8.43
C GLU A 888 -23.83 9.35 8.05
N ASN A 889 -24.22 8.27 8.73
CA ASN A 889 -23.84 6.93 8.32
C ASN A 889 -24.66 6.56 7.08
N TRP A 890 -23.97 6.31 5.98
CA TRP A 890 -24.58 6.17 4.66
C TRP A 890 -23.92 5.00 3.93
N ASN A 891 -24.70 4.17 3.24
CA ASN A 891 -24.20 3.00 2.52
C ASN A 891 -24.51 3.16 1.03
N LEU A 892 -23.48 3.19 0.19
CA LEU A 892 -23.63 3.29 -1.27
C LEU A 892 -24.32 2.05 -1.86
N LEU A 893 -24.14 0.87 -1.26
CA LEU A 893 -24.75 -0.38 -1.72
C LEU A 893 -26.22 -0.50 -1.31
N ASP A 894 -26.61 0.11 -0.19
CA ASP A 894 -28.01 0.13 0.26
C ASP A 894 -28.75 1.40 -0.19
N SER A 895 -28.03 2.43 -0.68
CA SER A 895 -28.65 3.66 -1.14
C SER A 895 -29.43 3.40 -2.42
N LYS A 896 -30.74 3.22 -2.28
CA LYS A 896 -31.65 3.21 -3.42
C LYS A 896 -31.61 4.60 -4.09
N PRO A 897 -31.59 4.68 -5.43
CA PRO A 897 -31.57 5.96 -6.12
C PRO A 897 -32.73 6.86 -5.72
N LYS A 898 -32.61 8.20 -5.79
CA LYS A 898 -33.71 9.13 -5.44
C LYS A 898 -35.04 8.86 -6.17
N TRP A 899 -34.99 8.29 -7.37
CA TRP A 899 -36.19 7.94 -8.12
C TRP A 899 -36.90 6.72 -7.54
N PHE A 900 -36.20 5.85 -6.80
CA PHE A 900 -36.71 4.60 -6.25
C PHE A 900 -37.90 4.87 -5.34
N ASP A 901 -37.74 5.71 -4.30
CA ASP A 901 -38.83 6.03 -3.37
C ASP A 901 -40.04 6.67 -4.06
N ASN A 902 -39.79 7.50 -5.08
CA ASN A 902 -40.86 8.13 -5.86
C ASN A 902 -41.62 7.11 -6.73
N VAL A 903 -40.91 6.13 -7.31
CA VAL A 903 -41.53 5.03 -8.07
C VAL A 903 -42.21 4.03 -7.13
N ASP A 904 -41.62 3.78 -5.95
CA ASP A 904 -42.15 2.91 -4.90
C ASP A 904 -43.51 3.43 -4.41
N GLN A 905 -43.57 4.70 -3.99
CA GLN A 905 -44.82 5.37 -3.60
C GLN A 905 -45.84 5.39 -4.74
N LEU A 906 -45.40 5.63 -5.97
CA LEU A 906 -46.25 5.60 -7.14
C LEU A 906 -46.87 4.22 -7.36
N PHE A 907 -46.06 3.16 -7.29
CA PHE A 907 -46.50 1.78 -7.46
C PHE A 907 -47.38 1.31 -6.30
N GLU A 908 -47.08 1.75 -5.09
CA GLU A 908 -47.90 1.52 -3.90
C GLU A 908 -49.31 2.13 -4.09
N SER A 909 -49.38 3.36 -4.60
CA SER A 909 -50.63 4.11 -4.82
C SER A 909 -51.55 3.55 -5.92
N LEU A 910 -51.05 2.61 -6.76
CA LEU A 910 -51.87 1.99 -7.80
C LEU A 910 -52.85 0.99 -7.19
N GLU A 911 -54.11 1.05 -7.64
CA GLU A 911 -55.15 0.08 -7.33
C GLU A 911 -54.98 -1.23 -8.13
N PRO A 912 -55.51 -2.37 -7.66
CA PRO A 912 -55.49 -3.61 -8.43
C PRO A 912 -56.13 -3.45 -9.82
N ASN A 913 -55.45 -3.96 -10.85
CA ASN A 913 -55.74 -3.81 -12.28
C ASN A 913 -55.58 -2.38 -12.85
N GLN A 914 -55.13 -1.41 -12.05
CA GLN A 914 -54.82 -0.08 -12.56
C GLN A 914 -53.57 -0.13 -13.43
N LYS A 915 -53.63 0.56 -14.58
CA LYS A 915 -52.52 0.66 -15.52
C LYS A 915 -51.79 1.99 -15.33
N ILE A 916 -50.47 1.95 -15.38
CA ILE A 916 -49.63 3.14 -15.43
C ILE A 916 -48.83 3.19 -16.73
N THR A 917 -48.74 4.38 -17.33
CA THR A 917 -48.01 4.59 -18.59
C THR A 917 -46.64 5.19 -18.33
N LYS A 918 -45.68 4.94 -19.25
CA LYS A 918 -44.38 5.63 -19.24
C LYS A 918 -44.49 7.16 -19.24
N ALA A 919 -45.55 7.72 -19.83
CA ALA A 919 -45.75 9.17 -19.86
C ALA A 919 -46.11 9.69 -18.46
N SER A 920 -47.03 9.02 -17.78
CA SER A 920 -47.44 9.35 -16.41
C SER A 920 -46.28 9.20 -15.42
N MET A 921 -45.47 8.15 -15.54
CA MET A 921 -44.27 7.99 -14.71
C MET A 921 -43.27 9.13 -14.91
N ARG A 922 -43.12 9.63 -16.14
CA ARG A 922 -42.23 10.78 -16.39
C ARG A 922 -42.74 12.06 -15.76
N GLU A 923 -44.04 12.31 -15.85
CA GLU A 923 -44.67 13.48 -15.27
C GLU A 923 -44.47 13.50 -13.75
N ILE A 924 -44.72 12.38 -13.09
CA ILE A 924 -44.58 12.22 -11.63
C ILE A 924 -43.12 12.34 -11.18
N LEU A 925 -42.18 11.82 -11.98
CA LEU A 925 -40.74 11.92 -11.70
C LEU A 925 -40.11 13.26 -12.14
N GLY A 926 -40.89 14.22 -12.66
CA GLY A 926 -40.36 15.50 -13.16
C GLY A 926 -39.41 15.36 -14.38
N LEU A 927 -39.56 14.29 -15.16
CA LEU A 927 -38.68 13.94 -16.29
C LEU A 927 -39.19 14.51 -17.62
N GLU A 928 -38.95 15.80 -17.83
CA GLU A 928 -39.39 16.54 -19.02
C GLU A 928 -38.49 16.35 -20.26
N GLY A 929 -39.07 16.55 -21.45
CA GLY A 929 -38.34 16.59 -22.72
C GLY A 929 -37.68 15.28 -23.16
N ALA A 930 -36.76 15.38 -24.14
CA ALA A 930 -36.05 14.22 -24.70
C ALA A 930 -35.01 13.63 -23.74
N ALA A 931 -34.42 14.47 -22.87
CA ALA A 931 -33.50 14.05 -21.83
C ALA A 931 -34.21 13.21 -20.76
N GLY A 932 -35.37 13.66 -20.27
CA GLY A 932 -36.18 12.91 -19.31
C GLY A 932 -36.67 11.56 -19.86
N LYS A 933 -36.97 11.47 -21.17
CA LYS A 933 -37.30 10.18 -21.81
C LYS A 933 -36.14 9.18 -21.76
N LYS A 934 -34.91 9.63 -22.01
CA LYS A 934 -33.70 8.78 -21.92
C LYS A 934 -33.41 8.40 -20.47
N GLN A 935 -33.64 9.31 -19.53
CA GLN A 935 -33.45 9.05 -18.10
C GLN A 935 -34.44 8.01 -17.59
N LEU A 936 -35.74 8.13 -17.92
CA LEU A 936 -36.72 7.08 -17.57
C LEU A 936 -36.33 5.73 -18.19
N GLN A 937 -35.84 5.72 -19.43
CA GLN A 937 -35.40 4.47 -20.06
C GLN A 937 -34.26 3.78 -19.30
N ARG A 938 -33.31 4.55 -18.73
CA ARG A 938 -32.24 4.02 -17.87
C ARG A 938 -32.78 3.50 -16.54
N ILE A 939 -33.69 4.25 -15.91
CA ILE A 939 -34.37 3.82 -14.68
C ILE A 939 -35.04 2.46 -14.89
N MET A 940 -35.80 2.32 -15.98
CA MET A 940 -36.52 1.09 -16.30
C MET A 940 -35.65 -0.09 -16.74
N GLN A 941 -34.34 0.11 -16.86
CA GLN A 941 -33.36 -0.92 -17.16
C GLN A 941 -32.54 -1.30 -15.92
N SER A 942 -32.78 -0.66 -14.77
CA SER A 942 -32.07 -0.94 -13.53
C SER A 942 -32.69 -2.12 -12.79
N GLU A 943 -31.88 -2.83 -12.01
CA GLU A 943 -32.33 -3.99 -11.21
C GLU A 943 -33.32 -3.56 -10.14
N GLU A 944 -33.13 -2.39 -9.54
CA GLU A 944 -34.02 -1.83 -8.51
C GLU A 944 -35.42 -1.54 -9.05
N PHE A 945 -35.56 -1.21 -10.34
CA PHE A 945 -36.87 -1.02 -10.95
C PHE A 945 -37.61 -2.34 -11.12
N GLU A 946 -36.91 -3.41 -11.49
CA GLU A 946 -37.47 -4.76 -11.56
C GLU A 946 -37.81 -5.29 -10.16
N GLU A 947 -37.00 -5.00 -9.14
CA GLU A 947 -37.34 -5.25 -7.73
C GLU A 947 -38.66 -4.58 -7.33
N LEU A 948 -38.87 -3.31 -7.69
CA LEU A 948 -40.11 -2.60 -7.42
C LEU A 948 -41.31 -3.18 -8.18
N LEU A 949 -41.12 -3.63 -9.42
CA LEU A 949 -42.17 -4.33 -10.16
C LEU A 949 -42.60 -5.61 -9.44
N ILE A 950 -41.63 -6.40 -8.93
CA ILE A 950 -41.89 -7.62 -8.18
C ILE A 950 -42.56 -7.29 -6.83
N HIS A 951 -41.99 -6.36 -6.07
CA HIS A 951 -42.47 -5.96 -4.75
C HIS A 951 -43.94 -5.52 -4.76
N HIS A 952 -44.32 -4.76 -5.78
CA HIS A 952 -45.69 -4.26 -5.97
C HIS A 952 -46.59 -5.12 -6.85
N ASN A 953 -46.14 -6.32 -7.28
CA ASN A 953 -46.86 -7.21 -8.20
C ASN A 953 -47.31 -6.52 -9.51
N LEU A 954 -46.45 -5.70 -10.10
CA LEU A 954 -46.70 -5.05 -11.39
C LEU A 954 -46.21 -5.92 -12.55
N VAL A 955 -47.06 -6.13 -13.55
CA VAL A 955 -46.68 -6.80 -14.79
C VAL A 955 -46.60 -5.83 -15.96
N ARG A 956 -45.64 -6.05 -16.84
CA ARG A 956 -45.51 -5.29 -18.09
C ARG A 956 -46.59 -5.74 -19.07
N VAL A 957 -47.55 -4.86 -19.36
CA VAL A 957 -48.64 -5.12 -20.32
C VAL A 957 -48.13 -4.99 -21.75
N ASN A 958 -47.29 -3.99 -22.00
CA ASN A 958 -46.60 -3.77 -23.27
C ASN A 958 -45.39 -2.85 -23.06
N ALA A 959 -44.69 -2.50 -24.15
CA ALA A 959 -43.51 -1.63 -24.10
C ALA A 959 -43.75 -0.22 -23.53
N ARG A 960 -45.00 0.19 -23.24
CA ARG A 960 -45.37 1.53 -22.75
C ARG A 960 -46.17 1.53 -21.44
N GLN A 961 -46.61 0.36 -20.94
CA GLN A 961 -47.58 0.27 -19.84
C GLN A 961 -47.27 -0.87 -18.86
N PHE A 962 -47.56 -0.63 -17.59
CA PHE A 962 -47.52 -1.59 -16.49
C PHE A 962 -48.89 -1.67 -15.83
N MET A 963 -49.21 -2.81 -15.21
CA MET A 963 -50.49 -3.01 -14.53
C MET A 963 -50.29 -3.75 -13.21
N LYS A 964 -50.86 -3.22 -12.12
CA LYS A 964 -50.77 -3.86 -10.80
C LYS A 964 -51.68 -5.07 -10.77
N GLN A 965 -51.16 -6.25 -10.50
CA GLN A 965 -51.99 -7.44 -10.36
C GLN A 965 -52.63 -7.49 -8.98
N LYS A 966 -53.84 -8.04 -8.92
CA LYS A 966 -54.49 -8.34 -7.64
C LYS A 966 -53.67 -9.42 -6.93
N LYS A 967 -53.22 -9.16 -5.69
CA LYS A 967 -52.55 -10.18 -4.86
C LYS A 967 -53.47 -11.41 -4.77
N TRP A 968 -53.03 -12.53 -5.33
CA TRP A 968 -53.67 -13.81 -5.10
C TRP A 968 -53.27 -14.26 -3.68
N ASN A 969 -54.18 -14.10 -2.72
CA ASN A 969 -54.00 -14.66 -1.38
C ASN A 969 -54.12 -16.19 -1.46
N HIS A 970 -53.04 -16.85 -1.88
CA HIS A 970 -52.80 -18.25 -1.54
C HIS A 970 -51.48 -18.33 -0.80
N TYR A 971 -51.59 -18.49 0.51
CA TYR A 971 -50.50 -18.96 1.36
C TYR A 971 -50.03 -20.32 0.81
N ILE A 972 -48.85 -20.35 0.19
CA ILE A 972 -48.02 -21.54 0.17
C ILE A 972 -46.74 -21.18 0.93
N LYS A 973 -46.69 -21.67 2.17
CA LYS A 973 -45.47 -21.90 2.93
C LYS A 973 -44.63 -22.89 2.10
N LEU A 974 -43.52 -22.45 1.52
CA LEU A 974 -42.48 -23.36 1.03
C LEU A 974 -41.14 -22.89 1.58
N GLY A 975 -40.73 -23.57 2.66
CA GLY A 975 -39.32 -23.77 2.93
C GLY A 975 -38.72 -24.68 1.86
N SER A 976 -37.43 -24.45 1.60
CA SER A 976 -36.43 -25.43 1.13
C SER A 976 -36.95 -26.63 0.35
N TYR A 977 -36.70 -26.67 -0.97
CA TYR A 977 -35.96 -27.78 -1.62
C TYR A 977 -35.72 -27.48 -3.11
N TYR A 978 -34.46 -27.64 -3.51
CA TYR A 978 -34.00 -27.81 -4.88
C TYR A 978 -34.41 -29.19 -5.41
N ILE A 979 -35.23 -29.27 -6.47
CA ILE A 979 -35.26 -30.33 -7.51
C ILE A 979 -35.87 -29.61 -8.74
N GLY A 980 -35.17 -29.41 -9.86
CA GLY A 980 -34.88 -30.43 -10.86
C GLY A 980 -35.92 -30.35 -11.98
N LEU A 981 -35.50 -29.87 -13.15
CA LEU A 981 -36.25 -29.82 -14.40
C LEU A 981 -36.88 -31.18 -14.76
N GLY A 982 -38.15 -31.17 -15.19
CA GLY A 982 -38.76 -32.26 -15.93
C GLY A 982 -40.21 -32.56 -15.52
N ALA A 983 -41.12 -32.46 -16.49
CA ALA A 983 -42.54 -32.85 -16.44
C ALA A 983 -43.54 -31.83 -15.86
N ALA A 984 -43.93 -30.86 -16.69
CA ALA A 984 -45.27 -30.27 -16.66
C ALA A 984 -45.64 -29.70 -18.04
N GLU A 985 -45.62 -30.56 -19.07
CA GLU A 985 -46.03 -30.23 -20.44
C GLU A 985 -47.36 -30.91 -20.84
N GLU A 986 -48.16 -31.37 -19.87
CA GLU A 986 -49.35 -32.19 -20.18
C GLU A 986 -50.55 -31.90 -19.25
N VAL A 987 -50.89 -30.63 -18.99
CA VAL A 987 -52.22 -30.26 -18.41
C VAL A 987 -52.79 -28.94 -19.00
N LEU A 988 -52.35 -28.50 -20.18
CA LEU A 988 -52.93 -27.32 -20.86
C LEU A 988 -53.52 -27.65 -22.24
N ASN A 989 -54.24 -28.78 -22.31
CA ASN A 989 -55.24 -29.03 -23.35
C ASN A 989 -56.40 -29.84 -22.74
N ASN A 990 -57.24 -29.16 -21.95
CA ASN A 990 -58.69 -29.39 -21.83
C ASN A 990 -59.34 -28.22 -21.05
#